data_AF-A0A1L9X3E6-F1
#
_entry.id   AF-A0A1L9X3E6-F1
#
_cell.length_a   1.000
_cell.length_b   1.000
_cell.length_c   1.000
_cell.angle_alpha   90.00
_cell.angle_beta   90.00
_cell.angle_gamma   90.00
#
_symmetry.space_group_name_H-M   'P 1'
#
loop_
_entity.id
_entity.type
_entity.pdbx_description
1 polymer ?
#
loop_
_entity_poly.entity_id
_entity_poly.type
_entity_poly.pdbx_seq_one_letter_code
_entity_poly.pdbx_strand_id
1 'polypeptide(L)'
;MAIRDIVVNASLLPVLNLSAETRDQCMQLLAVLDPSADSYSDSEKRALAASKEQKQLFALLARLRGLNRDAILRVRETKQATAEARQEIDRLHLQLQNLYYEQRHLTGEIAACESYDHKYLALPLIPLEEFLALHPEHRESDEHDLMIARINHEHAEREKLEQARQELLKRKQALIAENNKRKEDLASLDQDLERFIDHVLVMIAKNEDLSSSQTVDTNPDYTMTVSTPSPRPPPPEKPEAIRTRFKVIAAFWAVIILLGFPIWWKTTSIFRASLPIPEMIDWADGKTCRPVFPLQIRVETPHLPDAEAQHLLRTTQHTLDDLNEFSAHHLRLKLSNDNADEPLTEPADTALTVRLIPQDDLINPKSELQHDITQLDVFYSPNQIPPLSSSNPPLSAYIAGELQQLFTEEKAIIAQVLSNTHASTMLSSVSPQLADSIAKRLRRSMKYADTYHLAFSLFTPGTEPSSWDIQAAVHDYITPLLQAFSPISNFTVDTQVQLYATFAPTAPAPEYDESHAAWTLKPEDLSAFINAAEWPLSPSIGPGPTINFILYVPDAAQSPLVVKDSLATSWVVPQWGGVVLLNPSNGTQLQHLSRDSLQAPFLTFSHQLLTLLGAPSTPAALPFRLQTLTRIRAASLLLSASSTMGSLARLTESLPSIPIPATVAASVATTLSHLTSACEHLRRGRFQAALADARIAETEAERSFFEKSMVGQMYFPDEHKVAVYLPLLGPIGVPLIVGLLKEVKKAIALRKARKAH
;
A
#
# COMPACT_ATOMS: atom_id res chain seq x y z
N MET A 1 -23.27 -38.45 26.44
CA MET A 1 -24.48 -38.20 25.62
C MET A 1 -24.61 -39.34 24.61
N ALA A 2 -25.82 -39.84 24.42
CA ALA A 2 -26.18 -40.66 23.27
C ALA A 2 -26.37 -39.75 22.04
N ILE A 3 -26.27 -40.31 20.83
CA ILE A 3 -26.51 -39.56 19.58
C ILE A 3 -27.95 -39.00 19.52
N ARG A 4 -28.89 -39.65 20.22
CA ARG A 4 -30.29 -39.19 20.40
C ARG A 4 -30.41 -37.86 21.16
N ASP A 5 -29.42 -37.51 21.98
CA ASP A 5 -29.41 -36.28 22.78
C ASP A 5 -28.90 -35.07 21.98
N ILE A 6 -28.25 -35.33 20.84
CA ILE A 6 -27.53 -34.33 20.02
C ILE A 6 -28.35 -33.92 18.79
N VAL A 7 -29.10 -34.85 18.20
CA VAL A 7 -29.88 -34.61 16.96
C VAL A 7 -31.28 -34.09 17.29
N VAL A 8 -31.36 -32.81 17.68
CA VAL A 8 -32.62 -32.14 18.06
C VAL A 8 -33.56 -31.89 16.85
N ASN A 9 -33.03 -31.87 15.63
CA ASN A 9 -33.81 -31.50 14.44
C ASN A 9 -34.85 -32.58 14.07
N ALA A 10 -36.14 -32.23 14.17
CA ALA A 10 -37.28 -33.10 13.90
C ALA A 10 -37.29 -33.75 12.51
N SER A 11 -36.60 -33.17 11.52
CA SER A 11 -36.47 -33.76 10.18
C SER A 11 -35.47 -34.92 10.10
N LEU A 12 -34.54 -35.03 11.06
CA LEU A 12 -33.48 -36.04 11.10
C LEU A 12 -33.76 -37.18 12.09
N LEU A 13 -34.62 -36.97 13.10
CA LEU A 13 -35.09 -38.02 14.00
C LEU A 13 -35.65 -39.27 13.28
N PRO A 14 -36.41 -39.18 12.17
CA PRO A 14 -36.85 -40.35 11.42
C PRO A 14 -35.70 -41.14 10.78
N VAL A 15 -34.65 -40.46 10.30
CA VAL A 15 -33.44 -41.10 9.76
C VAL A 15 -32.68 -41.83 10.87
N LEU A 16 -32.50 -41.17 12.02
CA LEU A 16 -31.82 -41.74 13.18
C LEU A 16 -32.54 -43.00 13.69
N ASN A 17 -33.86 -42.92 13.89
CA ASN A 17 -34.65 -44.07 14.35
C ASN A 17 -34.66 -45.23 13.35
N LEU A 18 -34.87 -44.95 12.05
CA LEU A 18 -34.88 -45.98 11.02
C LEU A 18 -33.49 -46.62 10.81
N SER A 19 -32.41 -45.87 11.01
CA SER A 19 -31.04 -46.40 10.95
C SER A 19 -30.74 -47.36 12.10
N ALA A 20 -31.26 -47.09 13.30
CA ALA A 20 -31.21 -48.02 14.43
C ALA A 20 -32.04 -49.29 14.19
N GLU A 21 -33.29 -49.15 13.72
CA GLU A 21 -34.16 -50.26 13.30
C GLU A 21 -33.48 -51.14 12.23
N THR A 22 -32.85 -50.52 11.23
CA THR A 22 -32.09 -51.20 10.17
C THR A 22 -30.88 -51.97 10.73
N ARG A 23 -30.12 -51.36 11.66
CA ARG A 23 -28.99 -52.00 12.33
C ARG A 23 -29.45 -53.21 13.14
N ASP A 24 -30.54 -53.09 13.89
CA ASP A 24 -31.02 -54.14 14.76
C ASP A 24 -31.59 -55.32 13.94
N GLN A 25 -32.22 -55.03 12.80
CA GLN A 25 -32.59 -56.03 11.78
C GLN A 25 -31.36 -56.71 11.14
N CYS A 26 -30.25 -56.00 10.90
CA CYS A 26 -28.98 -56.62 10.46
C CYS A 26 -28.45 -57.59 11.51
N MET A 27 -28.49 -57.24 12.80
CA MET A 27 -28.04 -58.13 13.89
C MET A 27 -28.91 -59.39 13.99
N GLN A 28 -30.22 -59.28 13.78
CA GLN A 28 -31.14 -60.43 13.72
C GLN A 28 -30.82 -61.34 12.52
N LEU A 29 -30.57 -60.78 11.33
CA LEU A 29 -30.17 -61.56 10.15
C LEU A 29 -28.83 -62.27 10.36
N LEU A 30 -27.85 -61.61 11.01
CA LEU A 30 -26.57 -62.23 11.38
C LEU A 30 -26.75 -63.39 12.36
N ALA A 31 -27.61 -63.24 13.38
CA ALA A 31 -27.90 -64.31 14.33
C ALA A 31 -28.60 -65.53 13.69
N VAL A 32 -29.44 -65.32 12.66
CA VAL A 32 -30.06 -66.42 11.87
C VAL A 32 -29.05 -67.11 10.94
N LEU A 33 -27.93 -66.44 10.61
CA LEU A 33 -26.85 -66.96 9.77
C LEU A 33 -25.67 -67.51 10.57
N ASP A 34 -25.69 -67.45 11.91
CA ASP A 34 -24.60 -67.94 12.76
C ASP A 34 -24.54 -69.48 12.76
N PRO A 35 -23.45 -70.11 12.26
CA PRO A 35 -23.31 -71.56 12.24
C PRO A 35 -23.15 -72.17 13.65
N SER A 36 -22.96 -71.35 14.69
CA SER A 36 -22.83 -71.78 16.09
C SER A 36 -24.17 -72.18 16.73
N ALA A 37 -25.30 -71.75 16.15
CA ALA A 37 -26.63 -71.96 16.71
C ALA A 37 -27.29 -73.24 16.16
N ASP A 38 -27.57 -74.19 17.06
CA ASP A 38 -28.27 -75.47 16.89
C ASP A 38 -27.86 -76.34 15.69
N SER A 39 -27.27 -77.50 15.97
CA SER A 39 -26.92 -78.53 14.97
C SER A 39 -28.11 -79.37 14.47
N TYR A 40 -29.35 -79.09 14.90
CA TYR A 40 -30.51 -79.99 14.74
C TYR A 40 -31.77 -79.38 14.08
N SER A 41 -31.75 -78.14 13.58
CA SER A 41 -32.89 -77.55 12.85
C SER A 41 -32.73 -77.59 11.32
N ASP A 42 -33.83 -77.88 10.62
CA ASP A 42 -33.86 -78.09 9.15
C ASP A 42 -33.22 -76.94 8.36
N SER A 43 -32.33 -77.29 7.42
CA SER A 43 -31.66 -76.34 6.54
C SER A 43 -32.65 -75.45 5.76
N GLU A 44 -33.73 -76.05 5.24
CA GLU A 44 -34.77 -75.32 4.50
C GLU A 44 -35.50 -74.27 5.37
N LYS A 45 -35.73 -74.57 6.67
CA LYS A 45 -36.40 -73.65 7.59
C LYS A 45 -35.49 -72.45 7.93
N ARG A 46 -34.17 -72.67 8.08
CA ARG A 46 -33.19 -71.58 8.22
C ARG A 46 -33.11 -70.72 6.96
N ALA A 47 -33.05 -71.34 5.78
CA ALA A 47 -33.02 -70.61 4.50
C ALA A 47 -34.27 -69.74 4.29
N LEU A 48 -35.46 -70.27 4.65
CA LEU A 48 -36.72 -69.53 4.57
C LEU A 48 -36.78 -68.38 5.60
N ALA A 49 -36.30 -68.60 6.83
CA ALA A 49 -36.17 -67.55 7.84
C ALA A 49 -35.20 -66.43 7.39
N ALA A 50 -33.99 -66.78 6.95
CA ALA A 50 -33.02 -65.82 6.44
C ALA A 50 -33.57 -65.02 5.26
N SER A 51 -34.30 -65.66 4.33
CA SER A 51 -34.95 -64.97 3.20
C SER A 51 -36.06 -63.99 3.64
N LYS A 52 -36.75 -64.27 4.75
CA LYS A 52 -37.76 -63.37 5.34
C LYS A 52 -37.09 -62.13 5.95
N GLU A 53 -36.12 -62.33 6.83
CA GLU A 53 -35.41 -61.21 7.49
C GLU A 53 -34.61 -60.36 6.49
N GLN A 54 -34.06 -60.98 5.44
CA GLN A 54 -33.41 -60.28 4.32
C GLN A 54 -34.38 -59.36 3.54
N LYS A 55 -35.63 -59.79 3.30
CA LYS A 55 -36.66 -58.97 2.63
C LYS A 55 -37.08 -57.79 3.51
N GLN A 56 -37.19 -57.98 4.81
CA GLN A 56 -37.46 -56.90 5.78
C GLN A 56 -36.31 -55.89 5.79
N LEU A 57 -35.06 -56.36 5.84
CA LEU A 57 -33.87 -55.51 5.76
C LEU A 57 -33.82 -54.69 4.45
N PHE A 58 -34.11 -55.29 3.29
CA PHE A 58 -34.15 -54.54 2.03
C PHE A 58 -35.26 -53.47 1.99
N ALA A 59 -36.42 -53.70 2.62
CA ALA A 59 -37.47 -52.69 2.74
C ALA A 59 -37.04 -51.51 3.63
N LEU A 60 -36.41 -51.78 4.78
CA LEU A 60 -35.84 -50.75 5.66
C LEU A 60 -34.76 -49.93 4.95
N LEU A 61 -33.82 -50.59 4.25
CA LEU A 61 -32.77 -49.94 3.47
C LEU A 61 -33.33 -49.08 2.32
N ALA A 62 -34.40 -49.49 1.66
CA ALA A 62 -35.07 -48.67 0.64
C ALA A 62 -35.67 -47.39 1.23
N ARG A 63 -36.38 -47.51 2.37
CA ARG A 63 -36.95 -46.38 3.11
C ARG A 63 -35.87 -45.43 3.65
N LEU A 64 -34.75 -45.97 4.14
CA LEU A 64 -33.61 -45.19 4.65
C LEU A 64 -32.91 -44.39 3.54
N ARG A 65 -32.75 -44.98 2.34
CA ARG A 65 -32.26 -44.26 1.16
C ARG A 65 -33.18 -43.12 0.73
N GLY A 66 -34.50 -43.30 0.86
CA GLY A 66 -35.49 -42.24 0.65
C GLY A 66 -35.27 -41.06 1.59
N LEU A 67 -35.36 -41.29 2.91
CA LEU A 67 -35.21 -40.23 3.91
C LEU A 67 -33.83 -39.53 3.84
N ASN A 68 -32.76 -40.26 3.50
CA ASN A 68 -31.44 -39.65 3.28
C ASN A 68 -31.42 -38.70 2.05
N ARG A 69 -32.10 -39.07 0.95
CA ARG A 69 -32.26 -38.19 -0.21
C ARG A 69 -33.03 -36.92 0.16
N ASP A 70 -34.10 -37.04 0.94
CA ASP A 70 -34.92 -35.92 1.39
C ASP A 70 -34.15 -34.97 2.32
N ALA A 71 -33.29 -35.52 3.19
CA ALA A 71 -32.38 -34.73 4.03
C ALA A 71 -31.35 -33.96 3.19
N ILE A 72 -30.75 -34.60 2.16
CA ILE A 72 -29.80 -33.94 1.24
C ILE A 72 -30.48 -32.82 0.44
N LEU A 73 -31.73 -33.00 0.02
CA LEU A 73 -32.50 -31.96 -0.66
C LEU A 73 -32.75 -30.75 0.25
N ARG A 74 -33.18 -30.98 1.51
CA ARG A 74 -33.36 -29.90 2.50
C ARG A 74 -32.07 -29.14 2.81
N VAL A 75 -30.93 -29.83 2.89
CA VAL A 75 -29.62 -29.17 3.06
C VAL A 75 -29.25 -28.30 1.84
N ARG A 76 -29.69 -28.67 0.64
CA ARG A 76 -29.52 -27.83 -0.56
C ARG A 76 -30.46 -26.63 -0.55
N GLU A 77 -31.71 -26.81 -0.14
CA GLU A 77 -32.71 -25.73 0.00
C GLU A 77 -32.27 -24.68 1.03
N THR A 78 -31.84 -25.09 2.23
CA THR A 78 -31.36 -24.15 3.25
C THR A 78 -30.07 -23.46 2.83
N LYS A 79 -29.14 -24.15 2.15
CA LYS A 79 -27.95 -23.54 1.56
C LYS A 79 -28.29 -22.51 0.47
N GLN A 80 -29.34 -22.72 -0.31
CA GLN A 80 -29.81 -21.75 -1.29
C GLN A 80 -30.43 -20.53 -0.61
N ALA A 81 -31.39 -20.72 0.30
CA ALA A 81 -32.07 -19.61 1.00
C ALA A 81 -31.08 -18.73 1.80
N THR A 82 -30.06 -19.34 2.43
CA THR A 82 -29.01 -18.60 3.13
C THR A 82 -28.04 -17.88 2.19
N ALA A 83 -27.81 -18.38 0.98
CA ALA A 83 -27.04 -17.67 -0.04
C ALA A 83 -27.82 -16.48 -0.62
N GLU A 84 -29.12 -16.65 -0.86
CA GLU A 84 -30.02 -15.58 -1.35
C GLU A 84 -30.15 -14.44 -0.32
N ALA A 85 -30.42 -14.77 0.94
CA ALA A 85 -30.47 -13.78 2.03
C ALA A 85 -29.12 -13.07 2.24
N ARG A 86 -28.00 -13.80 2.12
CA ARG A 86 -26.67 -13.19 2.15
C ARG A 86 -26.46 -12.22 0.98
N GLN A 87 -26.85 -12.60 -0.24
CA GLN A 87 -26.70 -11.73 -1.42
C GLN A 87 -27.50 -10.44 -1.28
N GLU A 88 -28.64 -10.46 -0.61
CA GLU A 88 -29.38 -9.23 -0.27
C GLU A 88 -28.64 -8.38 0.79
N ILE A 89 -28.08 -8.98 1.83
CA ILE A 89 -27.26 -8.26 2.83
C ILE A 89 -26.03 -7.64 2.17
N ASP A 90 -25.29 -8.39 1.34
CA ASP A 90 -24.11 -7.93 0.60
C ASP A 90 -24.49 -6.74 -0.34
N ARG A 91 -25.69 -6.76 -0.96
CA ARG A 91 -26.24 -5.66 -1.77
C ARG A 91 -26.57 -4.42 -0.93
N LEU A 92 -27.24 -4.59 0.22
CA LEU A 92 -27.59 -3.49 1.12
C LEU A 92 -26.35 -2.84 1.75
N HIS A 93 -25.34 -3.64 2.09
CA HIS A 93 -24.06 -3.15 2.59
C HIS A 93 -23.33 -2.29 1.55
N LEU A 94 -23.33 -2.69 0.27
CA LEU A 94 -22.78 -1.87 -0.81
C LEU A 94 -23.52 -0.54 -0.98
N GLN A 95 -24.85 -0.53 -0.84
CA GLN A 95 -25.63 0.73 -0.87
C GLN A 95 -25.28 1.65 0.31
N LEU A 96 -25.11 1.10 1.51
CA LEU A 96 -24.68 1.85 2.70
C LEU A 96 -23.25 2.41 2.54
N GLN A 97 -22.33 1.61 1.97
CA GLN A 97 -20.95 2.05 1.70
C GLN A 97 -20.89 3.21 0.70
N ASN A 98 -21.75 3.20 -0.33
CA ASN A 98 -21.88 4.31 -1.28
C ASN A 98 -22.38 5.60 -0.59
N LEU A 99 -23.36 5.50 0.32
CA LEU A 99 -23.86 6.64 1.08
C LEU A 99 -22.80 7.22 2.03
N TYR A 100 -21.99 6.39 2.69
CA TYR A 100 -20.87 6.87 3.49
C TYR A 100 -19.77 7.54 2.65
N TYR A 101 -19.53 7.06 1.42
CA TYR A 101 -18.64 7.73 0.48
C TYR A 101 -19.19 9.10 0.06
N GLU A 102 -20.47 9.19 -0.29
CA GLU A 102 -21.14 10.43 -0.67
C GLU A 102 -21.15 11.44 0.48
N GLN A 103 -21.48 11.02 1.70
CA GLN A 103 -21.38 11.84 2.91
C GLN A 103 -19.96 12.39 3.10
N ARG A 104 -18.93 11.53 3.01
CA ARG A 104 -17.54 11.93 3.18
C ARG A 104 -17.05 12.86 2.06
N HIS A 105 -17.55 12.71 0.84
CA HIS A 105 -17.29 13.63 -0.27
C HIS A 105 -17.88 15.01 0.01
N LEU A 106 -19.17 15.07 0.36
CA LEU A 106 -19.88 16.32 0.65
C LEU A 106 -19.29 17.05 1.86
N THR A 107 -18.94 16.35 2.94
CA THR A 107 -18.22 16.96 4.08
C THR A 107 -16.84 17.50 3.65
N GLY A 108 -16.14 16.82 2.74
CA GLY A 108 -14.88 17.30 2.17
C GLY A 108 -15.05 18.55 1.29
N GLU A 109 -16.11 18.62 0.49
CA GLU A 109 -16.43 19.80 -0.33
C GLU A 109 -16.91 20.98 0.52
N ILE A 110 -17.69 20.74 1.58
CA ILE A 110 -18.07 21.77 2.55
C ILE A 110 -16.82 22.34 3.23
N ALA A 111 -15.94 21.48 3.78
CA ALA A 111 -14.70 21.93 4.40
C ALA A 111 -13.77 22.66 3.41
N ALA A 112 -13.73 22.23 2.13
CA ALA A 112 -12.99 22.93 1.09
C ALA A 112 -13.55 24.34 0.83
N CYS A 113 -14.88 24.49 0.76
CA CYS A 113 -15.55 25.79 0.62
C CYS A 113 -15.34 26.70 1.85
N GLU A 114 -15.44 26.15 3.06
CA GLU A 114 -15.18 26.88 4.32
C GLU A 114 -13.71 27.31 4.45
N SER A 115 -12.77 26.52 3.92
CA SER A 115 -11.33 26.84 3.90
C SER A 115 -10.89 27.80 2.78
N TYR A 116 -11.83 28.35 2.00
CA TYR A 116 -11.50 29.20 0.85
C TYR A 116 -10.87 30.53 1.30
N ASP A 117 -9.61 30.75 0.94
CA ASP A 117 -8.90 32.01 1.24
C ASP A 117 -9.50 33.21 0.49
N HIS A 118 -10.36 33.94 1.20
CA HIS A 118 -10.94 35.18 0.71
C HIS A 118 -9.90 36.30 0.73
N LYS A 119 -9.27 36.56 -0.43
CA LYS A 119 -8.24 37.59 -0.67
C LYS A 119 -8.48 38.98 -0.07
N TYR A 120 -9.72 39.38 0.25
CA TYR A 120 -9.99 40.64 0.94
C TYR A 120 -9.50 40.66 2.40
N LEU A 121 -9.42 39.50 3.06
CA LEU A 121 -8.88 39.35 4.42
C LEU A 121 -7.39 39.66 4.50
N ALA A 122 -6.66 39.51 3.39
CA ALA A 122 -5.24 39.84 3.25
C ALA A 122 -4.98 41.31 2.82
N LEU A 123 -6.02 42.13 2.63
CA LEU A 123 -5.85 43.55 2.34
C LEU A 123 -5.46 44.31 3.62
N PRO A 124 -4.34 45.07 3.63
CA PRO A 124 -4.11 46.03 4.70
C PRO A 124 -5.11 47.18 4.51
N LEU A 125 -6.18 47.15 5.32
CA LEU A 125 -7.22 48.17 5.45
C LEU A 125 -6.95 49.00 6.71
N ILE A 126 -7.34 50.28 6.72
CA ILE A 126 -7.28 51.10 7.93
C ILE A 126 -8.12 50.49 9.08
N PRO A 127 -7.74 50.71 10.36
CA PRO A 127 -8.50 50.25 11.51
C PRO A 127 -9.98 50.63 11.49
N LEU A 128 -10.84 49.78 12.05
CA LEU A 128 -12.28 49.98 12.06
C LEU A 128 -12.68 51.31 12.74
N GLU A 129 -12.02 51.65 13.85
CA GLU A 129 -12.27 52.88 14.61
C GLU A 129 -11.94 54.14 13.81
N GLU A 130 -10.85 54.11 13.02
CA GLU A 130 -10.42 55.22 12.17
C GLU A 130 -11.35 55.39 10.97
N PHE A 131 -11.75 54.29 10.33
CA PHE A 131 -12.78 54.32 9.28
C PHE A 131 -14.12 54.87 9.78
N LEU A 132 -14.60 54.44 10.95
CA LEU A 132 -15.86 54.93 11.55
C LEU A 132 -15.75 56.32 12.20
N ALA A 133 -14.56 56.91 12.24
CA ALA A 133 -14.36 58.32 12.54
C ALA A 133 -14.41 59.21 11.27
N LEU A 134 -13.91 58.70 10.14
CA LEU A 134 -13.97 59.37 8.84
C LEU A 134 -15.35 59.24 8.18
N HIS A 135 -15.97 58.07 8.27
CA HIS A 135 -17.27 57.71 7.71
C HIS A 135 -18.26 57.28 8.80
N PRO A 136 -18.78 58.23 9.61
CA PRO A 136 -19.73 57.93 10.67
C PRO A 136 -21.08 57.39 10.17
N GLU A 137 -21.38 57.58 8.88
CA GLU A 137 -22.58 57.09 8.17
C GLU A 137 -22.69 55.56 8.12
N HIS A 138 -21.58 54.83 8.24
CA HIS A 138 -21.55 53.36 8.18
C HIS A 138 -21.67 52.65 9.54
N ARG A 139 -21.92 53.39 10.64
CA ARG A 139 -22.00 52.80 12.00
C ARG A 139 -23.19 51.86 12.23
N GLU A 140 -24.24 51.96 11.42
CA GLU A 140 -25.45 51.13 11.47
C GLU A 140 -25.60 50.24 10.22
N SER A 141 -24.54 50.12 9.40
CA SER A 141 -24.49 49.20 8.26
C SER A 141 -24.21 47.76 8.70
N ASP A 142 -24.66 46.78 7.91
CA ASP A 142 -24.31 45.36 8.12
C ASP A 142 -22.80 45.12 7.92
N GLU A 143 -22.26 44.06 8.53
CA GLU A 143 -20.81 43.78 8.52
C GLU A 143 -20.27 43.58 7.09
N HIS A 144 -21.08 42.98 6.21
CA HIS A 144 -20.75 42.79 4.80
C HIS A 144 -20.66 44.13 4.04
N ASP A 145 -21.69 44.97 4.18
CA ASP A 145 -21.75 46.29 3.52
C ASP A 145 -20.65 47.23 4.06
N LEU A 146 -20.37 47.17 5.36
CA LEU A 146 -19.28 47.91 6.00
C LEU A 146 -17.91 47.47 5.47
N MET A 147 -17.69 46.16 5.25
CA MET A 147 -16.46 45.67 4.62
C MET A 147 -16.32 46.15 3.17
N ILE A 148 -17.41 46.12 2.39
CA ILE A 148 -17.44 46.68 1.02
C ILE A 148 -17.09 48.17 1.03
N ALA A 149 -17.67 48.96 1.94
CA ALA A 149 -17.39 50.39 2.08
C ALA A 149 -15.91 50.65 2.39
N ARG A 150 -15.31 49.88 3.32
CA ARG A 150 -13.88 49.98 3.66
C ARG A 150 -12.96 49.65 2.48
N ILE A 151 -13.29 48.61 1.69
CA ILE A 151 -12.52 48.23 0.50
C ILE A 151 -12.63 49.31 -0.59
N ASN A 152 -13.81 49.90 -0.80
CA ASN A 152 -14.01 50.97 -1.77
C ASN A 152 -13.27 52.26 -1.40
N HIS A 153 -13.22 52.62 -0.10
CA HIS A 153 -12.40 53.72 0.40
C HIS A 153 -10.91 53.48 0.14
N GLU A 154 -10.39 52.31 0.52
CA GLU A 154 -8.98 51.94 0.30
C GLU A 154 -8.62 51.93 -1.19
N HIS A 155 -9.52 51.48 -2.07
CA HIS A 155 -9.33 51.59 -3.52
C HIS A 155 -9.19 53.04 -3.98
N ALA A 156 -10.11 53.92 -3.55
CA ALA A 156 -10.11 55.32 -3.93
C ALA A 156 -8.85 56.08 -3.45
N GLU A 157 -8.35 55.79 -2.25
CA GLU A 157 -7.09 56.36 -1.76
C GLU A 157 -5.88 55.83 -2.54
N ARG A 158 -5.81 54.52 -2.81
CA ARG A 158 -4.72 53.95 -3.63
C ARG A 158 -4.71 54.49 -5.06
N GLU A 159 -5.88 54.76 -5.64
CA GLU A 159 -5.98 55.37 -6.97
C GLU A 159 -5.43 56.81 -6.95
N LYS A 160 -5.80 57.64 -5.96
CA LYS A 160 -5.22 58.99 -5.77
C LYS A 160 -3.70 58.94 -5.61
N LEU A 161 -3.19 58.00 -4.82
CA LEU A 161 -1.74 57.83 -4.58
C LEU A 161 -0.99 57.41 -5.85
N GLU A 162 -1.55 56.51 -6.66
CA GLU A 162 -0.95 56.10 -7.94
C GLU A 162 -1.02 57.22 -9.00
N GLN A 163 -2.12 58.00 -9.05
CA GLN A 163 -2.21 59.20 -9.89
C GLN A 163 -1.12 60.22 -9.51
N ALA A 164 -0.98 60.55 -8.21
CA ALA A 164 0.07 61.45 -7.72
C ALA A 164 1.49 60.92 -8.00
N ARG A 165 1.71 59.61 -7.86
CA ARG A 165 2.97 58.95 -8.23
C ARG A 165 3.27 59.10 -9.73
N GLN A 166 2.27 58.96 -10.60
CA GLN A 166 2.45 59.15 -12.05
C GLN A 166 2.74 60.60 -12.42
N GLU A 167 2.14 61.58 -11.75
CA GLU A 167 2.49 62.99 -11.93
C GLU A 167 3.93 63.29 -11.48
N LEU A 168 4.35 62.76 -10.32
CA LEU A 168 5.73 62.87 -9.85
C LEU A 168 6.73 62.18 -10.78
N LEU A 169 6.36 61.04 -11.39
CA LEU A 169 7.19 60.37 -12.41
C LEU A 169 7.30 61.19 -13.70
N LYS A 170 6.20 61.76 -14.20
CA LYS A 170 6.22 62.70 -15.36
C LYS A 170 7.10 63.91 -15.06
N ARG A 171 6.97 64.51 -13.87
CA ARG A 171 7.79 65.65 -13.42
C ARG A 171 9.27 65.29 -13.30
N LYS A 172 9.60 64.09 -12.79
CA LYS A 172 10.97 63.55 -12.74
C LYS A 172 11.54 63.37 -14.16
N GLN A 173 10.78 62.80 -15.09
CA GLN A 173 11.21 62.64 -16.49
C GLN A 173 11.45 63.99 -17.17
N ALA A 174 10.56 64.98 -16.98
CA ALA A 174 10.74 66.32 -17.51
C ALA A 174 12.02 66.99 -16.98
N LEU A 175 12.31 66.88 -15.67
CA LEU A 175 13.53 67.41 -15.07
C LEU A 175 14.81 66.69 -15.57
N ILE A 176 14.74 65.38 -15.85
CA ILE A 176 15.85 64.64 -16.46
C ILE A 176 16.09 65.11 -17.91
N ALA A 177 15.03 65.29 -18.69
CA ALA A 177 15.13 65.80 -20.05
C ALA A 177 15.68 67.24 -20.09
N GLU A 178 15.25 68.11 -19.17
CA GLU A 178 15.79 69.46 -19.02
C GLU A 178 17.27 69.44 -18.61
N ASN A 179 17.67 68.55 -17.69
CA ASN A 179 19.07 68.43 -17.26
C ASN A 179 19.97 67.92 -18.39
N ASN A 180 19.52 66.91 -19.15
CA ASN A 180 20.20 66.44 -20.36
C ASN A 180 20.32 67.54 -21.40
N LYS A 181 19.24 68.29 -21.67
CA LYS A 181 19.30 69.42 -22.61
C LYS A 181 20.30 70.47 -22.15
N ARG A 182 20.27 70.90 -20.89
CA ARG A 182 21.27 71.85 -20.34
C ARG A 182 22.71 71.34 -20.46
N LYS A 183 22.92 70.01 -20.43
CA LYS A 183 24.23 69.37 -20.65
C LYS A 183 24.63 69.36 -22.13
N GLU A 184 23.69 69.17 -23.04
CA GLU A 184 23.90 69.32 -24.50
C GLU A 184 24.16 70.79 -24.88
N ASP A 185 23.39 71.73 -24.32
CA ASP A 185 23.59 73.18 -24.46
C ASP A 185 25.01 73.56 -23.97
N LEU A 186 25.47 73.06 -22.82
CA LEU A 186 26.85 73.23 -22.32
C LEU A 186 27.90 72.63 -23.28
N ALA A 187 27.71 71.41 -23.76
CA ALA A 187 28.65 70.78 -24.69
C ALA A 187 28.71 71.49 -26.05
N SER A 188 27.61 72.11 -26.50
CA SER A 188 27.61 72.98 -27.67
C SER A 188 28.34 74.29 -27.42
N LEU A 189 28.30 74.82 -26.19
CA LEU A 189 29.07 76.00 -25.79
C LEU A 189 30.57 75.73 -25.78
N ASP A 190 31.00 74.57 -25.27
CA ASP A 190 32.39 74.12 -25.34
C ASP A 190 32.84 73.95 -26.81
N GLN A 191 32.01 73.32 -27.65
CA GLN A 191 32.32 73.12 -29.06
C GLN A 191 32.31 74.42 -29.87
N ASP A 192 31.46 75.40 -29.54
CA ASP A 192 31.49 76.72 -30.17
C ASP A 192 32.66 77.57 -29.65
N LEU A 193 33.17 77.32 -28.43
CA LEU A 193 34.42 77.88 -27.95
C LEU A 193 35.63 77.29 -28.70
N GLU A 194 35.67 75.97 -28.92
CA GLU A 194 36.64 75.32 -29.82
C GLU A 194 36.56 75.91 -31.23
N ARG A 195 35.34 76.02 -31.81
CA ARG A 195 35.15 76.67 -33.11
C ARG A 195 35.54 78.14 -33.14
N PHE A 196 35.47 78.87 -32.03
CA PHE A 196 35.91 80.26 -31.98
C PHE A 196 37.44 80.35 -31.99
N ILE A 197 38.12 79.43 -31.31
CA ILE A 197 39.59 79.26 -31.39
C ILE A 197 39.98 78.87 -32.81
N ASP A 198 39.28 77.91 -33.42
CA ASP A 198 39.50 77.50 -34.82
C ASP A 198 39.14 78.62 -35.82
N HIS A 199 38.11 79.43 -35.60
CA HIS A 199 37.81 80.58 -36.47
C HIS A 199 38.84 81.71 -36.33
N VAL A 200 39.47 81.88 -35.15
CA VAL A 200 40.64 82.76 -35.01
C VAL A 200 41.85 82.20 -35.79
N LEU A 201 41.99 80.87 -35.89
CA LEU A 201 42.99 80.21 -36.74
C LEU A 201 42.62 80.23 -38.24
N VAL A 202 41.33 80.18 -38.60
CA VAL A 202 40.84 80.05 -39.99
C VAL A 202 40.53 81.42 -40.62
N MET A 203 40.32 82.49 -39.86
CA MET A 203 40.40 83.86 -40.39
C MET A 203 41.81 84.25 -40.87
N ILE A 204 42.83 83.46 -40.53
CA ILE A 204 44.18 83.54 -41.11
C ILE A 204 44.27 82.74 -42.44
N ALA A 205 43.23 81.98 -42.81
CA ALA A 205 43.28 80.99 -43.89
C ALA A 205 42.01 80.92 -44.80
N LYS A 206 41.96 81.84 -45.78
CA LYS A 206 41.31 81.78 -47.14
C LYS A 206 39.86 82.23 -47.38
N ASN A 207 39.66 82.70 -48.63
CA ASN A 207 38.42 83.01 -49.35
C ASN A 207 37.89 81.81 -50.19
N GLU A 208 36.68 81.97 -50.77
CA GLU A 208 36.17 81.39 -52.06
C GLU A 208 35.87 79.87 -52.11
N ASP A 209 34.78 79.33 -52.73
CA ASP A 209 33.54 79.91 -53.31
C ASP A 209 32.39 78.84 -53.54
N LEU A 210 31.25 79.22 -54.16
CA LEU A 210 29.92 78.54 -54.37
C LEU A 210 29.81 77.43 -55.49
N SER A 211 28.73 76.62 -55.75
CA SER A 211 27.45 76.18 -55.09
C SER A 211 26.62 75.11 -55.92
N SER A 212 25.49 74.58 -55.37
CA SER A 212 24.25 74.02 -56.07
C SER A 212 24.27 72.61 -56.76
N SER A 213 23.17 71.85 -57.09
CA SER A 213 21.75 71.67 -56.59
C SER A 213 20.90 70.57 -57.35
N GLN A 214 20.02 69.79 -56.66
CA GLN A 214 18.60 69.32 -57.03
C GLN A 214 18.34 68.40 -58.30
N THR A 215 17.20 67.73 -58.70
CA THR A 215 15.85 67.17 -58.25
C THR A 215 15.17 66.35 -59.42
N VAL A 216 14.01 65.60 -59.47
CA VAL A 216 13.09 64.68 -58.67
C VAL A 216 11.93 64.12 -59.61
N ASP A 217 11.04 63.17 -59.19
CA ASP A 217 9.57 62.92 -59.56
C ASP A 217 8.94 61.59 -60.16
N THR A 218 7.59 61.50 -60.41
CA THR A 218 6.67 60.33 -60.13
C THR A 218 5.36 60.05 -60.99
N ASN A 219 4.67 58.86 -60.78
CA ASN A 219 3.17 58.58 -60.68
C ASN A 219 2.20 57.97 -61.85
N PRO A 220 0.87 57.59 -61.65
CA PRO A 220 0.17 56.37 -62.25
C PRO A 220 -1.33 56.48 -62.79
N ASP A 221 -2.15 55.37 -62.86
CA ASP A 221 -3.60 55.19 -62.34
C ASP A 221 -4.76 54.40 -63.16
N TYR A 222 -5.79 53.84 -62.45
CA TYR A 222 -7.27 53.50 -62.72
C TYR A 222 -7.79 52.51 -63.86
N THR A 223 -9.03 51.90 -64.02
CA THR A 223 -10.45 51.84 -63.43
C THR A 223 -11.26 50.47 -63.64
N MET A 224 -12.63 50.40 -63.80
CA MET A 224 -13.59 49.21 -63.77
C MET A 224 -14.98 49.34 -64.55
N THR A 225 -15.79 48.26 -64.78
CA THR A 225 -17.34 48.16 -64.77
C THR A 225 -17.99 46.79 -65.25
N VAL A 226 -19.35 46.62 -65.25
CA VAL A 226 -20.15 45.33 -65.17
C VAL A 226 -21.51 45.31 -65.95
N SER A 227 -22.04 44.14 -66.41
CA SER A 227 -23.51 43.80 -66.53
C SER A 227 -23.84 42.31 -66.91
N THR A 228 -25.12 41.89 -66.80
CA THR A 228 -25.72 40.51 -66.98
C THR A 228 -27.19 40.63 -67.52
N PRO A 229 -28.02 39.60 -67.91
CA PRO A 229 -28.12 38.15 -67.57
C PRO A 229 -28.06 37.22 -68.85
N SER A 230 -28.76 36.09 -69.12
CA SER A 230 -29.96 35.34 -68.64
C SER A 230 -29.94 33.82 -69.04
N PRO A 231 -30.94 32.95 -68.70
CA PRO A 231 -30.73 31.48 -68.64
C PRO A 231 -31.09 30.63 -69.89
N ARG A 232 -30.45 29.46 -69.99
CA ARG A 232 -30.71 28.32 -70.91
C ARG A 232 -30.41 26.98 -70.19
N PRO A 233 -30.93 25.82 -70.64
CA PRO A 233 -30.63 24.52 -70.01
C PRO A 233 -29.13 24.15 -70.03
N PRO A 234 -28.66 23.32 -69.09
CA PRO A 234 -27.22 23.08 -68.90
C PRO A 234 -26.59 22.33 -70.09
N PRO A 235 -25.48 22.85 -70.65
CA PRO A 235 -24.69 22.13 -71.65
C PRO A 235 -23.90 20.96 -71.01
N PRO A 236 -23.40 20.00 -71.81
CA PRO A 236 -22.49 18.96 -71.31
C PRO A 236 -21.26 19.56 -70.61
N GLU A 237 -20.79 18.93 -69.52
CA GLU A 237 -19.66 19.41 -68.71
C GLU A 237 -18.43 19.69 -69.58
N LYS A 238 -17.96 20.96 -69.63
CA LYS A 238 -16.71 21.31 -70.30
C LYS A 238 -15.55 20.49 -69.70
N PRO A 239 -14.56 20.02 -70.49
CA PRO A 239 -13.46 19.20 -69.98
C PRO A 239 -12.60 19.93 -68.92
N GLU A 240 -12.61 21.26 -68.94
CA GLU A 240 -12.00 22.12 -67.92
C GLU A 240 -12.72 22.04 -66.57
N ALA A 241 -14.06 22.04 -66.57
CA ALA A 241 -14.87 21.90 -65.37
C ALA A 241 -14.70 20.52 -64.72
N ILE A 242 -14.52 19.47 -65.54
CA ILE A 242 -14.18 18.12 -65.07
C ILE A 242 -12.79 18.13 -64.41
N ARG A 243 -11.80 18.81 -65.02
CA ARG A 243 -10.45 18.96 -64.46
C ARG A 243 -10.43 19.78 -63.15
N THR A 244 -11.18 20.87 -63.05
CA THR A 244 -11.26 21.65 -61.79
C THR A 244 -12.00 20.87 -60.71
N ARG A 245 -13.11 20.19 -61.03
CA ARG A 245 -13.80 19.28 -60.11
C ARG A 245 -12.89 18.18 -59.57
N PHE A 246 -12.09 17.54 -60.44
CA PHE A 246 -11.09 16.54 -60.01
C PHE A 246 -10.02 17.17 -59.11
N LYS A 247 -9.48 18.35 -59.45
CA LYS A 247 -8.51 19.09 -58.61
C LYS A 247 -9.09 19.43 -57.23
N VAL A 248 -10.34 19.89 -57.15
CA VAL A 248 -11.02 20.23 -55.88
C VAL A 248 -11.23 18.98 -55.03
N ILE A 249 -11.76 17.89 -55.60
CA ILE A 249 -11.92 16.61 -54.87
C ILE A 249 -10.56 16.09 -54.40
N ALA A 250 -9.52 16.14 -55.24
CA ALA A 250 -8.17 15.75 -54.87
C ALA A 250 -7.56 16.64 -53.77
N ALA A 251 -7.84 17.95 -53.77
CA ALA A 251 -7.40 18.87 -52.71
C ALA A 251 -8.08 18.57 -51.37
N PHE A 252 -9.39 18.31 -51.36
CA PHE A 252 -10.09 17.86 -50.14
C PHE A 252 -9.52 16.54 -49.60
N TRP A 253 -9.29 15.55 -50.48
CA TRP A 253 -8.66 14.29 -50.05
C TRP A 253 -7.20 14.48 -49.59
N ALA A 254 -6.43 15.38 -50.21
CA ALA A 254 -5.09 15.72 -49.75
C ALA A 254 -5.11 16.35 -48.34
N VAL A 255 -6.02 17.29 -48.06
CA VAL A 255 -6.18 17.87 -46.71
C VAL A 255 -6.63 16.80 -45.71
N ILE A 256 -7.59 15.94 -46.07
CA ILE A 256 -8.06 14.85 -45.19
C ILE A 256 -6.92 13.86 -44.87
N ILE A 257 -6.06 13.51 -45.83
CA ILE A 257 -4.98 12.52 -45.64
C ILE A 257 -3.74 13.13 -44.98
N LEU A 258 -3.35 14.36 -45.33
CA LEU A 258 -2.09 14.98 -44.86
C LEU A 258 -2.25 15.81 -43.57
N LEU A 259 -3.45 16.29 -43.26
CA LEU A 259 -3.73 17.09 -42.06
C LEU A 259 -4.82 16.44 -41.20
N GLY A 260 -5.96 16.08 -41.80
CA GLY A 260 -7.11 15.51 -41.08
C GLY A 260 -6.77 14.24 -40.31
N PHE A 261 -6.23 13.22 -40.99
CA PHE A 261 -5.92 11.93 -40.40
C PHE A 261 -4.78 11.99 -39.36
N PRO A 262 -3.63 12.68 -39.59
CA PRO A 262 -2.58 12.81 -38.57
C PRO A 262 -3.02 13.61 -37.33
N ILE A 263 -3.83 14.67 -37.50
CA ILE A 263 -4.39 15.42 -36.37
C ILE A 263 -5.38 14.54 -35.61
N TRP A 264 -6.35 13.94 -36.31
CA TRP A 264 -7.33 13.04 -35.70
C TRP A 264 -6.64 11.93 -34.89
N TRP A 265 -5.71 11.20 -35.51
CA TRP A 265 -4.95 10.12 -34.87
C TRP A 265 -4.22 10.61 -33.61
N LYS A 266 -3.52 11.75 -33.67
CA LYS A 266 -2.80 12.32 -32.52
C LYS A 266 -3.74 12.82 -31.41
N THR A 267 -4.97 13.22 -31.75
CA THR A 267 -5.98 13.68 -30.78
C THR A 267 -6.84 12.55 -30.19
N THR A 268 -6.92 11.38 -30.84
CA THR A 268 -7.68 10.22 -30.35
C THR A 268 -6.81 9.11 -29.76
N SER A 269 -5.50 9.12 -30.05
CA SER A 269 -4.51 8.22 -29.43
C SER A 269 -4.38 8.52 -27.93
N ILE A 270 -4.64 7.51 -27.09
CA ILE A 270 -4.33 7.55 -25.66
C ILE A 270 -2.81 7.53 -25.48
N PHE A 271 -2.26 8.38 -24.61
CA PHE A 271 -0.83 8.35 -24.30
C PHE A 271 -0.49 7.08 -23.49
N ARG A 272 0.52 6.34 -23.96
CA ARG A 272 1.01 5.12 -23.34
C ARG A 272 2.54 5.12 -23.33
N ALA A 273 3.14 5.29 -22.16
CA ALA A 273 4.56 5.09 -21.98
C ALA A 273 4.96 3.61 -22.16
N SER A 274 6.17 3.38 -22.64
CA SER A 274 6.77 2.05 -22.77
C SER A 274 7.29 1.55 -21.43
N LEU A 275 6.88 0.37 -20.99
CA LEU A 275 7.38 -0.30 -19.78
C LEU A 275 8.30 -1.49 -20.16
N PRO A 276 9.31 -1.83 -19.34
CA PRO A 276 10.19 -2.98 -19.54
C PRO A 276 9.51 -4.30 -19.12
N ILE A 277 8.40 -4.65 -19.78
CA ILE A 277 7.54 -5.79 -19.46
C ILE A 277 8.31 -7.12 -19.24
N PRO A 278 9.29 -7.52 -20.08
CA PRO A 278 10.05 -8.75 -19.86
C PRO A 278 10.83 -8.76 -18.55
N GLU A 279 11.44 -7.63 -18.18
CA GLU A 279 12.21 -7.48 -16.94
C GLU A 279 11.28 -7.56 -15.71
N MET A 280 10.13 -6.89 -15.76
CA MET A 280 9.10 -6.95 -14.71
C MET A 280 8.61 -8.38 -14.48
N ILE A 281 8.49 -9.19 -15.53
CA ILE A 281 8.11 -10.61 -15.45
C ILE A 281 9.28 -11.47 -14.93
N ASP A 282 10.52 -11.24 -15.37
CA ASP A 282 11.69 -11.98 -14.88
C ASP A 282 12.02 -11.70 -13.40
N TRP A 283 11.67 -10.52 -12.89
CA TRP A 283 11.65 -10.23 -11.45
C TRP A 283 10.54 -11.00 -10.71
N ALA A 284 9.31 -10.99 -11.23
CA ALA A 284 8.17 -11.67 -10.60
C ALA A 284 8.32 -13.20 -10.57
N ASP A 285 8.93 -13.77 -11.62
CA ASP A 285 9.22 -15.21 -11.73
C ASP A 285 10.49 -15.63 -10.94
N GLY A 286 11.16 -14.70 -10.23
CA GLY A 286 12.35 -14.98 -9.43
C GLY A 286 13.60 -15.36 -10.24
N LYS A 287 13.68 -14.95 -11.51
CA LYS A 287 14.83 -15.22 -12.39
C LYS A 287 15.98 -14.25 -12.12
N THR A 288 15.68 -12.96 -11.99
CA THR A 288 16.68 -11.88 -11.80
C THR A 288 17.31 -11.92 -10.41
N CYS A 289 16.48 -12.05 -9.37
CA CYS A 289 16.94 -12.15 -7.98
C CYS A 289 16.50 -13.46 -7.33
N ARG A 290 17.50 -14.25 -6.92
CA ARG A 290 17.36 -15.21 -5.81
C ARG A 290 17.99 -14.56 -4.58
N PRO A 291 17.21 -14.25 -3.53
CA PRO A 291 17.73 -13.66 -2.31
C PRO A 291 18.53 -14.70 -1.52
N VAL A 292 19.65 -14.26 -0.94
CA VAL A 292 20.54 -15.07 -0.11
C VAL A 292 20.87 -14.25 1.13
N PHE A 293 20.96 -14.92 2.28
CA PHE A 293 21.17 -14.35 3.60
C PHE A 293 22.50 -14.89 4.16
N PRO A 294 23.65 -14.25 3.83
CA PRO A 294 24.94 -14.54 4.44
C PRO A 294 25.04 -13.81 5.78
N LEU A 295 24.68 -14.51 6.85
CA LEU A 295 24.67 -14.00 8.22
C LEU A 295 26.10 -13.99 8.76
N GLN A 296 26.74 -12.82 8.80
CA GLN A 296 28.11 -12.71 9.32
C GLN A 296 28.11 -12.82 10.85
N ILE A 297 28.72 -13.87 11.37
CA ILE A 297 28.89 -14.09 12.82
C ILE A 297 30.34 -13.78 13.18
N ARG A 298 30.52 -12.86 14.12
CA ARG A 298 31.83 -12.45 14.63
C ARG A 298 32.23 -13.37 15.77
N VAL A 299 33.44 -13.92 15.75
CA VAL A 299 33.98 -14.76 16.82
C VAL A 299 35.08 -13.99 17.55
N GLU A 300 34.94 -13.90 18.87
CA GLU A 300 35.88 -13.23 19.77
C GLU A 300 36.58 -14.26 20.65
N THR A 301 37.89 -14.37 20.48
CA THR A 301 38.75 -15.37 21.12
C THR A 301 39.85 -14.71 21.97
N PRO A 302 39.52 -13.90 22.99
CA PRO A 302 40.51 -13.07 23.71
C PRO A 302 41.56 -13.86 24.52
N HIS A 303 41.41 -15.19 24.64
CA HIS A 303 42.31 -16.06 25.41
C HIS A 303 42.95 -17.18 24.57
N LEU A 304 42.81 -17.16 23.23
CA LEU A 304 43.37 -18.18 22.33
C LEU A 304 44.37 -17.56 21.33
N PRO A 305 45.46 -18.26 20.96
CA PRO A 305 46.33 -17.86 19.85
C PRO A 305 45.57 -17.81 18.51
N ASP A 306 45.87 -16.85 17.64
CA ASP A 306 45.16 -16.67 16.36
C ASP A 306 45.15 -17.94 15.49
N ALA A 307 46.23 -18.74 15.50
CA ALA A 307 46.31 -19.98 14.75
C ALA A 307 45.31 -21.07 15.24
N GLU A 308 45.08 -21.13 16.55
CA GLU A 308 44.10 -22.05 17.14
C GLU A 308 42.67 -21.53 16.95
N ALA A 309 42.48 -20.21 17.04
CA ALA A 309 41.22 -19.54 16.74
C ALA A 309 40.80 -19.73 15.26
N GLN A 310 41.74 -19.60 14.31
CA GLN A 310 41.50 -19.87 12.89
C GLN A 310 41.19 -21.35 12.62
N HIS A 311 41.84 -22.28 13.31
CA HIS A 311 41.54 -23.72 13.21
C HIS A 311 40.13 -24.02 13.74
N LEU A 312 39.78 -23.52 14.93
CA LEU A 312 38.45 -23.66 15.51
C LEU A 312 37.37 -23.07 14.60
N LEU A 313 37.60 -21.88 14.04
CA LEU A 313 36.66 -21.23 13.11
C LEU A 313 36.46 -22.07 11.86
N ARG A 314 37.54 -22.51 11.18
CA ARG A 314 37.45 -23.30 9.95
C ARG A 314 36.66 -24.59 10.16
N THR A 315 36.94 -25.30 11.25
CA THR A 315 36.27 -26.58 11.53
C THR A 315 34.82 -26.38 11.98
N THR A 316 34.52 -25.30 12.72
CA THR A 316 33.13 -24.92 13.05
C THR A 316 32.33 -24.56 11.80
N GLN A 317 32.93 -23.83 10.84
CA GLN A 317 32.30 -23.52 9.56
C GLN A 317 32.05 -24.78 8.73
N HIS A 318 32.98 -25.75 8.72
CA HIS A 318 32.77 -27.03 8.04
C HIS A 318 31.57 -27.78 8.64
N THR A 319 31.55 -27.97 9.96
CA THR A 319 30.43 -28.65 10.64
C THR A 319 29.09 -27.92 10.46
N LEU A 320 29.10 -26.59 10.31
CA LEU A 320 27.89 -25.82 10.07
C LEU A 320 27.40 -25.94 8.61
N ASP A 321 28.31 -25.92 7.64
CA ASP A 321 27.98 -26.11 6.22
C ASP A 321 27.46 -27.54 5.96
N ASP A 322 28.03 -28.56 6.64
CA ASP A 322 27.51 -29.94 6.63
C ASP A 322 26.09 -30.05 7.18
N LEU A 323 25.75 -29.27 8.22
CA LEU A 323 24.43 -29.24 8.86
C LEU A 323 23.39 -28.41 8.09
N ASN A 324 23.79 -27.67 7.03
CA ASN A 324 22.90 -26.69 6.40
C ASN A 324 22.30 -27.13 5.05
N GLU A 325 21.16 -27.81 5.13
CA GLU A 325 20.33 -28.18 3.97
C GLU A 325 19.80 -26.99 3.12
N PHE A 326 19.83 -25.75 3.60
CA PHE A 326 19.10 -24.63 2.97
C PHE A 326 20.03 -23.55 2.39
N SER A 327 20.28 -23.67 1.09
CA SER A 327 21.21 -22.84 0.30
C SER A 327 20.82 -21.37 0.06
N ALA A 328 19.78 -20.87 0.74
CA ALA A 328 19.47 -19.43 0.80
C ALA A 328 19.96 -18.78 2.11
N HIS A 329 20.19 -19.54 3.18
CA HIS A 329 20.49 -19.02 4.52
C HIS A 329 21.76 -19.65 5.06
N HIS A 330 22.84 -18.89 5.18
CA HIS A 330 24.15 -19.39 5.59
C HIS A 330 24.69 -18.52 6.73
N LEU A 331 25.19 -19.11 7.81
CA LEU A 331 26.00 -18.36 8.78
C LEU A 331 27.46 -18.43 8.32
N ARG A 332 28.17 -17.29 8.37
CA ARG A 332 29.57 -17.16 7.94
C ARG A 332 30.39 -16.56 9.08
N LEU A 333 31.26 -17.39 9.65
CA LEU A 333 32.10 -17.03 10.79
C LEU A 333 33.29 -16.17 10.32
N LYS A 334 33.61 -15.10 11.07
CA LYS A 334 34.86 -14.31 10.93
C LYS A 334 35.45 -14.01 12.32
N LEU A 335 36.78 -13.92 12.42
CA LEU A 335 37.44 -13.46 13.65
C LEU A 335 37.32 -11.94 13.80
N SER A 336 37.26 -11.44 15.03
CA SER A 336 37.21 -9.97 15.27
C SER A 336 38.52 -9.24 14.88
N ASN A 337 39.65 -9.95 14.85
CA ASN A 337 40.97 -9.39 14.47
C ASN A 337 41.12 -9.16 12.94
N ASP A 338 40.24 -9.75 12.12
CA ASP A 338 40.37 -9.83 10.65
C ASP A 338 40.01 -8.51 9.92
N ASN A 339 39.71 -7.43 10.66
CA ASN A 339 39.20 -6.16 10.13
C ASN A 339 40.29 -5.20 9.60
N ALA A 340 41.52 -5.68 9.34
CA ALA A 340 42.67 -4.83 9.03
C ALA A 340 42.85 -4.47 7.54
N ASP A 341 42.51 -5.37 6.61
CA ASP A 341 43.07 -5.37 5.23
C ASP A 341 42.06 -5.17 4.07
N GLU A 342 40.78 -4.87 4.30
CA GLU A 342 39.83 -4.45 3.25
C GLU A 342 39.45 -2.96 3.33
N PRO A 343 40.22 -2.04 2.69
CA PRO A 343 40.03 -0.59 2.80
C PRO A 343 39.00 0.02 1.81
N LEU A 344 38.20 -0.79 1.11
CA LEU A 344 37.37 -0.34 -0.02
C LEU A 344 35.91 -0.83 -0.02
N THR A 345 35.51 -1.68 0.94
CA THR A 345 34.17 -2.25 1.01
C THR A 345 33.49 -1.85 2.33
N GLU A 346 32.25 -1.37 2.29
CA GLU A 346 31.46 -1.25 3.53
C GLU A 346 31.25 -2.64 4.16
N PRO A 347 31.45 -2.78 5.49
CA PRO A 347 31.32 -4.08 6.16
C PRO A 347 29.87 -4.59 6.15
N ALA A 348 29.72 -5.91 6.12
CA ALA A 348 28.43 -6.57 6.28
C ALA A 348 27.91 -6.47 7.73
N ASP A 349 26.58 -6.47 7.89
CA ASP A 349 25.92 -6.40 9.20
C ASP A 349 26.32 -7.63 10.04
N THR A 350 26.83 -7.40 11.26
CA THR A 350 27.16 -8.48 12.18
C THR A 350 25.89 -9.01 12.84
N ALA A 351 25.53 -10.26 12.56
CA ALA A 351 24.28 -10.90 12.98
C ALA A 351 24.31 -11.45 14.42
N LEU A 352 25.50 -11.81 14.90
CA LEU A 352 25.75 -12.29 16.27
C LEU A 352 27.25 -12.16 16.55
N THR A 353 27.62 -11.80 17.78
CA THR A 353 28.98 -11.97 18.30
C THR A 353 29.03 -13.20 19.20
N VAL A 354 29.94 -14.14 18.95
CA VAL A 354 30.19 -15.32 19.78
C VAL A 354 31.50 -15.10 20.52
N ARG A 355 31.44 -15.03 21.85
CA ARG A 355 32.61 -14.74 22.70
C ARG A 355 33.01 -15.98 23.50
N LEU A 356 34.26 -16.40 23.33
CA LEU A 356 34.79 -17.61 23.96
C LEU A 356 35.49 -17.29 25.29
N ILE A 357 34.97 -17.86 26.37
CA ILE A 357 35.40 -17.63 27.75
C ILE A 357 35.90 -18.94 28.38
N PRO A 358 37.17 -19.05 28.80
CA PRO A 358 37.67 -20.25 29.48
C PRO A 358 37.12 -20.34 30.91
N GLN A 359 36.71 -21.54 31.32
CA GLN A 359 36.28 -21.84 32.70
C GLN A 359 36.67 -23.28 33.08
N ASP A 360 37.42 -23.42 34.18
CA ASP A 360 38.05 -24.70 34.54
C ASP A 360 37.07 -25.74 35.13
N ASP A 361 36.01 -25.31 35.81
CA ASP A 361 35.03 -26.19 36.49
C ASP A 361 34.04 -26.92 35.53
N LEU A 362 34.20 -26.78 34.21
CA LEU A 362 33.24 -27.30 33.22
C LEU A 362 33.68 -28.62 32.56
N ILE A 363 32.92 -29.68 32.80
CA ILE A 363 33.07 -30.98 32.11
C ILE A 363 32.60 -30.89 30.65
N ASN A 364 31.51 -30.17 30.41
CA ASN A 364 30.91 -29.90 29.10
C ASN A 364 30.84 -28.38 28.89
N PRO A 365 31.00 -27.89 27.64
CA PRO A 365 30.81 -26.47 27.34
C PRO A 365 29.36 -26.02 27.59
N LYS A 366 29.16 -24.71 27.75
CA LYS A 366 27.84 -24.08 27.95
C LYS A 366 27.72 -22.79 27.15
N SER A 367 26.50 -22.44 26.78
CA SER A 367 26.13 -21.19 26.14
C SER A 367 25.28 -20.32 27.07
N GLU A 368 25.44 -19.00 26.98
CA GLU A 368 24.54 -18.01 27.57
C GLU A 368 24.34 -16.86 26.57
N LEU A 369 23.08 -16.57 26.23
CA LEU A 369 22.75 -15.47 25.32
C LEU A 369 22.45 -14.22 26.15
N GLN A 370 23.17 -13.14 25.88
CA GLN A 370 22.94 -11.85 26.52
C GLN A 370 21.57 -11.26 26.13
N HIS A 371 20.90 -10.61 27.07
CA HIS A 371 19.52 -10.12 26.87
C HIS A 371 19.48 -8.80 26.09
N ASP A 372 20.42 -7.89 26.37
CA ASP A 372 20.42 -6.50 25.89
C ASP A 372 21.29 -6.28 24.64
N ILE A 373 22.09 -7.28 24.24
CA ILE A 373 23.01 -7.22 23.10
C ILE A 373 22.99 -8.52 22.30
N THR A 374 23.30 -8.47 21.00
CA THR A 374 23.44 -9.67 20.15
C THR A 374 24.78 -10.37 20.40
N GLN A 375 24.98 -10.90 21.61
CA GLN A 375 26.17 -11.63 22.03
C GLN A 375 25.80 -12.98 22.66
N LEU A 376 26.50 -14.03 22.24
CA LEU A 376 26.47 -15.37 22.80
C LEU A 376 27.80 -15.63 23.50
N ASP A 377 27.79 -15.71 24.83
CA ASP A 377 28.97 -16.12 25.60
C ASP A 377 29.02 -17.66 25.62
N VAL A 378 30.17 -18.23 25.26
CA VAL A 378 30.41 -19.67 25.22
C VAL A 378 31.53 -20.02 26.19
N PHE A 379 31.16 -20.71 27.26
CA PHE A 379 32.06 -21.17 28.30
C PHE A 379 32.64 -22.55 27.93
N TYR A 380 33.96 -22.69 27.93
CA TYR A 380 34.68 -23.91 27.56
C TYR A 380 35.81 -24.23 28.54
N SER A 381 36.12 -25.51 28.72
CA SER A 381 37.32 -25.90 29.48
C SER A 381 38.57 -25.80 28.60
N PRO A 382 39.71 -25.27 29.09
CA PRO A 382 40.96 -25.23 28.31
C PRO A 382 41.40 -26.59 27.74
N ASN A 383 41.02 -27.70 28.40
CA ASN A 383 41.30 -29.06 27.92
C ASN A 383 40.49 -29.48 26.67
N GLN A 384 39.51 -28.67 26.24
CA GLN A 384 38.66 -28.93 25.07
C GLN A 384 39.13 -28.20 23.80
N ILE A 385 40.24 -27.46 23.86
CA ILE A 385 40.83 -26.77 22.71
C ILE A 385 41.28 -27.82 21.67
N PRO A 386 40.92 -27.68 20.38
CA PRO A 386 41.28 -28.68 19.37
C PRO A 386 42.79 -28.71 19.08
N PRO A 387 43.47 -29.87 19.16
CA PRO A 387 44.79 -29.98 18.55
C PRO A 387 44.67 -29.79 17.03
N LEU A 388 45.66 -29.18 16.39
CA LEU A 388 45.70 -28.80 14.97
C LEU A 388 45.63 -29.97 13.95
N SER A 389 45.29 -31.17 14.42
CA SER A 389 45.15 -32.41 13.63
C SER A 389 43.77 -33.08 13.78
N SER A 390 42.86 -32.56 14.61
CA SER A 390 41.53 -33.15 14.81
C SER A 390 40.49 -32.56 13.87
N SER A 391 39.99 -33.36 12.92
CA SER A 391 39.02 -32.89 11.90
C SER A 391 37.63 -32.56 12.43
N ASN A 392 37.22 -33.08 13.59
CA ASN A 392 35.89 -32.87 14.20
C ASN A 392 36.02 -32.82 15.74
N PRO A 393 36.41 -31.68 16.33
CA PRO A 393 36.49 -31.51 17.78
C PRO A 393 35.10 -31.26 18.41
N PRO A 394 34.88 -31.64 19.68
CA PRO A 394 33.59 -31.50 20.34
C PRO A 394 33.15 -30.04 20.50
N LEU A 395 34.09 -29.11 20.68
CA LEU A 395 33.79 -27.68 20.85
C LEU A 395 33.22 -27.05 19.57
N SER A 396 33.70 -27.42 18.38
CA SER A 396 33.16 -26.88 17.12
C SER A 396 31.77 -27.44 16.83
N ALA A 397 31.55 -28.73 17.08
CA ALA A 397 30.24 -29.36 16.97
C ALA A 397 29.22 -28.74 17.93
N TYR A 398 29.64 -28.41 19.16
CA TYR A 398 28.80 -27.69 20.13
C TYR A 398 28.41 -26.29 19.63
N ILE A 399 29.39 -25.47 19.23
CA ILE A 399 29.14 -24.11 18.72
C ILE A 399 28.24 -24.15 17.48
N ALA A 400 28.48 -25.07 16.53
CA ALA A 400 27.64 -25.22 15.35
C ALA A 400 26.19 -25.61 15.69
N GLY A 401 25.97 -26.51 16.66
CA GLY A 401 24.65 -26.90 17.13
C GLY A 401 23.89 -25.77 17.83
N GLU A 402 24.53 -25.03 18.73
CA GLU A 402 23.96 -23.86 19.41
C GLU A 402 23.56 -22.77 18.40
N LEU A 403 24.44 -22.48 17.42
CA LEU A 403 24.15 -21.53 16.35
C LEU A 403 23.01 -22.01 15.45
N GLN A 404 22.95 -23.29 15.09
CA GLN A 404 21.83 -23.85 14.35
C GLN A 404 20.51 -23.70 15.14
N GLN A 405 20.51 -23.99 16.45
CA GLN A 405 19.34 -23.86 17.30
C GLN A 405 18.83 -22.41 17.38
N LEU A 406 19.71 -21.43 17.60
CA LEU A 406 19.36 -20.01 17.65
C LEU A 406 18.72 -19.50 16.35
N PHE A 407 19.25 -19.90 15.19
CA PHE A 407 18.74 -19.46 13.89
C PHE A 407 17.66 -20.38 13.29
N THR A 408 17.19 -21.42 14.00
CA THR A 408 16.19 -22.36 13.47
C THR A 408 14.84 -21.71 13.17
N GLU A 409 14.33 -20.82 14.04
CA GLU A 409 13.08 -20.09 13.78
C GLU A 409 13.23 -19.11 12.59
N GLU A 410 14.36 -18.40 12.49
CA GLU A 410 14.65 -17.50 11.35
C GLU A 410 14.73 -18.26 10.02
N LYS A 411 15.48 -19.37 9.98
CA LYS A 411 15.59 -20.27 8.82
C LYS A 411 14.23 -20.79 8.39
N ALA A 412 13.37 -21.20 9.33
CA ALA A 412 12.02 -21.69 9.04
C ALA A 412 11.09 -20.59 8.47
N ILE A 413 11.12 -19.37 9.02
CA ILE A 413 10.30 -18.26 8.51
C ILE A 413 10.78 -17.85 7.10
N ILE A 414 12.09 -17.71 6.88
CA ILE A 414 12.64 -17.33 5.57
C ILE A 414 12.34 -18.42 4.53
N ALA A 415 12.46 -19.70 4.88
CA ALA A 415 12.05 -20.80 4.01
C ALA A 415 10.55 -20.73 3.63
N GLN A 416 9.67 -20.40 4.58
CA GLN A 416 8.25 -20.22 4.29
C GLN A 416 7.96 -19.01 3.38
N VAL A 417 8.62 -17.86 3.61
CA VAL A 417 8.46 -16.66 2.77
C VAL A 417 8.90 -16.94 1.33
N LEU A 418 10.03 -17.63 1.14
CA LEU A 418 10.54 -17.99 -0.19
C LEU A 418 9.82 -19.19 -0.83
N SER A 419 9.10 -20.01 -0.05
CA SER A 419 8.35 -21.16 -0.59
C SER A 419 7.17 -20.77 -1.48
N ASN A 420 6.69 -19.53 -1.42
CA ASN A 420 5.67 -19.01 -2.34
C ASN A 420 6.16 -19.01 -3.81
N THR A 421 7.47 -18.96 -4.04
CA THR A 421 8.12 -19.04 -5.37
C THR A 421 8.66 -20.44 -5.67
N HIS A 422 7.77 -21.45 -5.70
CA HIS A 422 8.05 -22.84 -6.11
C HIS A 422 9.10 -23.63 -5.29
N ALA A 423 9.00 -23.65 -3.95
CA ALA A 423 9.90 -24.47 -3.10
C ALA A 423 9.20 -25.38 -2.06
N SER A 424 8.09 -26.01 -2.42
CA SER A 424 7.30 -26.89 -1.52
C SER A 424 8.08 -28.09 -0.92
N THR A 425 9.19 -28.49 -1.53
CA THR A 425 10.06 -29.58 -1.05
C THR A 425 10.85 -29.24 0.22
N MET A 426 10.98 -27.95 0.58
CA MET A 426 11.86 -27.49 1.68
C MET A 426 11.20 -27.44 3.06
N LEU A 427 9.89 -27.68 3.16
CA LEU A 427 9.14 -27.66 4.42
C LEU A 427 9.27 -28.96 5.24
N SER A 428 9.99 -29.97 4.74
CA SER A 428 10.09 -31.31 5.32
C SER A 428 11.09 -31.44 6.47
N SER A 429 12.07 -30.55 6.60
CA SER A 429 13.06 -30.56 7.71
C SER A 429 12.74 -29.59 8.85
N VAL A 430 11.65 -28.82 8.75
CA VAL A 430 11.11 -28.03 9.86
C VAL A 430 10.13 -28.89 10.66
N SER A 431 10.18 -28.85 11.99
CA SER A 431 9.23 -29.61 12.82
C SER A 431 7.80 -29.10 12.59
N PRO A 432 6.78 -29.99 12.47
CA PRO A 432 5.43 -29.57 12.10
C PRO A 432 4.82 -28.63 13.14
N GLN A 433 5.17 -28.77 14.42
CA GLN A 433 4.73 -27.88 15.51
C GLN A 433 5.26 -26.45 15.35
N LEU A 434 6.51 -26.28 14.91
CA LEU A 434 7.11 -24.96 14.67
C LEU A 434 6.53 -24.32 13.40
N ALA A 435 6.33 -25.09 12.34
CA ALA A 435 5.65 -24.61 11.14
C ALA A 435 4.22 -24.12 11.45
N ASP A 436 3.49 -24.86 12.30
CA ASP A 436 2.14 -24.50 12.73
C ASP A 436 2.12 -23.22 13.61
N SER A 437 3.11 -23.03 14.50
CA SER A 437 3.22 -21.82 15.32
C SER A 437 3.60 -20.59 14.49
N ILE A 438 4.52 -20.73 13.54
CA ILE A 438 4.89 -19.67 12.58
C ILE A 438 3.67 -19.29 11.73
N ALA A 439 2.97 -20.28 11.15
CA ALA A 439 1.77 -20.02 10.34
C ALA A 439 0.65 -19.35 11.14
N LYS A 440 0.48 -19.69 12.43
CA LYS A 440 -0.44 -19.01 13.35
C LYS A 440 0.02 -17.57 13.66
N ARG A 441 1.32 -17.30 13.81
CA ARG A 441 1.85 -15.95 14.01
C ARG A 441 1.68 -15.07 12.76
N LEU A 442 2.08 -15.56 11.59
CA LEU A 442 1.98 -14.83 10.32
C LEU A 442 0.54 -14.43 9.95
N ARG A 443 -0.46 -15.24 10.35
CA ARG A 443 -1.89 -14.90 10.20
C ARG A 443 -2.36 -13.82 11.19
N ARG A 444 -1.77 -13.75 12.38
CA ARG A 444 -2.08 -12.76 13.44
C ARG A 444 -1.40 -11.42 13.21
N SER A 445 -0.18 -11.43 12.68
CA SER A 445 0.62 -10.23 12.44
C SER A 445 0.07 -9.37 11.33
N MET A 446 0.23 -8.05 11.48
CA MET A 446 0.00 -7.06 10.44
C MET A 446 0.88 -7.29 9.21
N LYS A 447 0.34 -6.94 8.03
CA LYS A 447 1.16 -6.61 6.85
C LYS A 447 2.18 -5.53 7.23
N TYR A 448 3.30 -5.50 6.49
CA TYR A 448 4.25 -4.40 6.65
C TYR A 448 3.58 -3.08 6.24
N ALA A 449 3.92 -2.00 6.94
CA ALA A 449 3.66 -0.63 6.56
C ALA A 449 4.88 0.22 6.95
N ASP A 450 5.15 1.29 6.20
CA ASP A 450 6.24 2.21 6.52
C ASP A 450 5.99 2.91 7.87
N THR A 451 4.76 3.39 8.06
CA THR A 451 4.26 4.04 9.28
C THR A 451 3.09 3.27 9.87
N TYR A 452 3.11 3.05 11.18
CA TYR A 452 1.99 2.54 11.97
C TYR A 452 1.43 3.64 12.88
N HIS A 453 0.12 3.63 13.09
CA HIS A 453 -0.53 4.45 14.10
C HIS A 453 -0.91 3.58 15.30
N LEU A 454 -0.55 3.96 16.52
CA LEU A 454 -0.86 3.21 17.75
C LEU A 454 -1.90 3.98 18.56
N ALA A 455 -3.14 3.48 18.62
CA ALA A 455 -4.22 4.10 19.38
C ALA A 455 -4.39 3.41 20.74
N PHE A 456 -4.08 4.10 21.84
CA PHE A 456 -4.29 3.60 23.20
C PHE A 456 -5.59 4.15 23.78
N SER A 457 -6.57 3.29 24.04
CA SER A 457 -7.93 3.69 24.38
C SER A 457 -8.39 3.11 25.72
N LEU A 458 -8.68 3.99 26.69
CA LEU A 458 -9.27 3.62 27.99
C LEU A 458 -10.79 3.57 27.85
N PHE A 459 -11.38 2.38 27.95
CA PHE A 459 -12.82 2.14 27.79
C PHE A 459 -13.44 1.72 29.12
N THR A 460 -14.54 2.39 29.52
CA THR A 460 -15.24 2.13 30.78
C THR A 460 -16.76 2.12 30.56
N PRO A 461 -17.53 1.20 31.17
CA PRO A 461 -18.99 1.18 31.01
C PRO A 461 -19.72 2.27 31.83
N GLY A 462 -19.03 2.88 32.80
CA GLY A 462 -19.53 3.96 33.64
C GLY A 462 -18.80 5.30 33.42
N THR A 463 -18.81 6.14 34.45
CA THR A 463 -18.12 7.45 34.49
C THR A 463 -16.67 7.39 34.98
N GLU A 464 -16.24 6.27 35.53
CA GLU A 464 -14.96 6.10 36.21
C GLU A 464 -14.26 4.81 35.75
N PRO A 465 -12.92 4.78 35.63
CA PRO A 465 -11.99 5.91 35.61
C PRO A 465 -12.23 6.91 34.47
N SER A 466 -12.11 8.20 34.76
CA SER A 466 -12.23 9.29 33.77
C SER A 466 -10.88 9.81 33.28
N SER A 467 -9.78 9.41 33.91
CA SER A 467 -8.41 9.85 33.56
C SER A 467 -7.36 8.79 33.91
N TRP A 468 -6.17 8.93 33.33
CA TRP A 468 -5.05 7.99 33.46
C TRP A 468 -3.71 8.66 33.17
N ASP A 469 -2.63 8.19 33.82
CA ASP A 469 -1.24 8.66 33.62
C ASP A 469 -0.61 8.17 32.29
N ILE A 470 -1.38 8.20 31.20
CA ILE A 470 -1.04 7.60 29.91
C ILE A 470 0.29 8.11 29.33
N GLN A 471 0.58 9.41 29.44
CA GLN A 471 1.78 10.02 28.87
C GLN A 471 3.07 9.49 29.53
N ALA A 472 3.03 9.23 30.84
CA ALA A 472 4.15 8.61 31.55
C ALA A 472 4.30 7.13 31.16
N ALA A 473 3.21 6.35 31.21
CA ALA A 473 3.22 4.92 30.87
C ALA A 473 3.69 4.65 29.43
N VAL A 474 3.30 5.49 28.47
CA VAL A 474 3.82 5.43 27.09
C VAL A 474 5.32 5.74 27.05
N HIS A 475 5.77 6.79 27.74
CA HIS A 475 7.20 7.17 27.75
C HIS A 475 8.10 6.12 28.38
N ASP A 476 7.65 5.46 29.45
CA ASP A 476 8.41 4.43 30.17
C ASP A 476 8.45 3.09 29.43
N TYR A 477 7.30 2.60 28.97
CA TYR A 477 7.16 1.19 28.53
C TYR A 477 7.04 1.00 27.01
N ILE A 478 6.60 2.03 26.28
CA ILE A 478 6.36 1.97 24.83
C ILE A 478 7.45 2.72 24.05
N THR A 479 7.81 3.94 24.44
CA THR A 479 8.81 4.75 23.71
C THR A 479 10.16 4.04 23.53
N PRO A 480 10.76 3.33 24.50
CA PRO A 480 12.01 2.60 24.29
C PRO A 480 11.86 1.47 23.25
N LEU A 481 10.69 0.82 23.22
CA LEU A 481 10.36 -0.21 22.24
C LEU A 481 10.21 0.40 20.83
N LEU A 482 9.52 1.54 20.70
CA LEU A 482 9.40 2.25 19.41
C LEU A 482 10.75 2.76 18.90
N GLN A 483 11.63 3.24 19.79
CA GLN A 483 13.00 3.61 19.43
C GLN A 483 13.79 2.42 18.88
N ALA A 484 13.71 1.24 19.53
CA ALA A 484 14.34 0.02 19.04
C ALA A 484 13.77 -0.46 17.68
N PHE A 485 12.49 -0.21 17.41
CA PHE A 485 11.84 -0.51 16.12
C PHE A 485 12.07 0.54 15.02
N SER A 486 12.59 1.74 15.33
CA SER A 486 12.72 2.85 14.38
C SER A 486 13.49 2.56 13.07
N PRO A 487 14.49 1.66 13.00
CA PRO A 487 15.09 1.27 11.72
C PRO A 487 14.14 0.47 10.81
N ILE A 488 13.13 -0.20 11.39
CA ILE A 488 12.22 -1.10 10.68
C ILE A 488 10.99 -0.35 10.17
N SER A 489 10.36 0.48 11.00
CA SER A 489 9.15 1.23 10.67
C SER A 489 8.97 2.45 11.58
N ASN A 490 8.26 3.45 11.08
CA ASN A 490 7.88 4.66 11.79
C ASN A 490 6.61 4.43 12.63
N PHE A 491 6.45 5.18 13.72
CA PHE A 491 5.28 5.08 14.60
C PHE A 491 4.77 6.46 15.02
N THR A 492 3.45 6.56 15.14
CA THR A 492 2.75 7.65 15.83
C THR A 492 1.89 7.07 16.95
N VAL A 493 1.59 7.86 17.97
CA VAL A 493 0.84 7.41 19.16
C VAL A 493 -0.30 8.38 19.44
N ASP A 494 -1.52 7.86 19.33
CA ASP A 494 -2.78 8.55 19.65
C ASP A 494 -3.35 7.99 20.96
N THR A 495 -4.09 8.79 21.73
CA THR A 495 -4.67 8.37 23.02
C THR A 495 -6.13 8.80 23.16
N GLN A 496 -7.01 7.88 23.55
CA GLN A 496 -8.44 8.11 23.71
C GLN A 496 -8.92 7.68 25.11
N VAL A 497 -9.96 8.35 25.62
CA VAL A 497 -10.78 7.87 26.75
C VAL A 497 -12.23 7.83 26.28
N GLN A 498 -12.92 6.71 26.49
CA GLN A 498 -14.33 6.53 26.15
C GLN A 498 -15.09 6.06 27.39
N LEU A 499 -15.92 6.97 27.92
CA LEU A 499 -16.90 6.67 28.96
C LEU A 499 -18.15 6.03 28.33
N TYR A 500 -18.91 5.32 29.15
CA TYR A 500 -20.13 4.60 28.74
C TYR A 500 -19.94 3.59 27.59
N ALA A 501 -18.76 2.97 27.51
CA ALA A 501 -18.45 1.84 26.63
C ALA A 501 -19.14 0.56 27.12
N THR A 502 -20.47 0.49 26.94
CA THR A 502 -21.26 -0.71 27.19
C THR A 502 -21.01 -1.79 26.14
N PHE A 503 -21.30 -3.05 26.49
CA PHE A 503 -21.33 -4.17 25.55
C PHE A 503 -22.33 -3.93 24.41
N ALA A 504 -22.03 -4.45 23.22
CA ALA A 504 -22.95 -4.37 22.09
C ALA A 504 -24.28 -5.09 22.41
N PRO A 505 -25.45 -4.54 22.04
CA PRO A 505 -26.74 -5.20 22.26
C PRO A 505 -26.93 -6.50 21.46
N THR A 506 -26.00 -6.78 20.52
CA THR A 506 -25.92 -8.01 19.72
C THR A 506 -24.93 -9.04 20.26
N ALA A 507 -24.07 -8.67 21.21
CA ALA A 507 -23.11 -9.58 21.85
C ALA A 507 -23.74 -10.23 23.11
N PRO A 508 -23.39 -11.49 23.43
CA PRO A 508 -23.83 -12.10 24.67
C PRO A 508 -23.19 -11.39 25.88
N ALA A 509 -24.01 -11.06 26.87
CA ALA A 509 -23.53 -10.53 28.15
C ALA A 509 -22.62 -11.56 28.87
N PRO A 510 -21.66 -11.11 29.70
CA PRO A 510 -20.78 -12.01 30.44
C PRO A 510 -21.55 -12.98 31.35
N GLU A 511 -21.10 -14.23 31.41
CA GLU A 511 -21.70 -15.28 32.24
C GLU A 511 -20.97 -15.35 33.59
N TYR A 512 -21.67 -15.15 34.70
CA TYR A 512 -21.09 -15.33 36.03
C TYR A 512 -20.86 -16.83 36.32
N ASP A 513 -19.63 -17.19 36.67
CA ASP A 513 -19.24 -18.55 37.05
C ASP A 513 -19.06 -18.65 38.57
N GLU A 514 -20.01 -19.32 39.23
CA GLU A 514 -19.99 -19.58 40.67
C GLU A 514 -18.75 -20.36 41.14
N SER A 515 -18.12 -21.14 40.27
CA SER A 515 -16.95 -21.97 40.64
C SER A 515 -15.64 -21.17 40.74
N HIS A 516 -15.55 -20.05 40.02
CA HIS A 516 -14.39 -19.14 40.04
C HIS A 516 -14.70 -17.78 40.71
N ALA A 517 -15.96 -17.54 41.10
CA ALA A 517 -16.46 -16.27 41.62
C ALA A 517 -16.13 -15.06 40.71
N ALA A 518 -16.24 -15.28 39.39
CA ALA A 518 -15.81 -14.35 38.36
C ALA A 518 -16.81 -14.29 37.20
N TRP A 519 -16.85 -13.15 36.51
CA TRP A 519 -17.60 -12.98 35.27
C TRP A 519 -16.75 -13.47 34.09
N THR A 520 -17.35 -14.25 33.19
CA THR A 520 -16.63 -14.95 32.11
C THR A 520 -17.09 -14.51 30.72
N LEU A 521 -16.12 -14.25 29.84
CA LEU A 521 -16.33 -14.05 28.39
C LEU A 521 -15.94 -15.31 27.62
N LYS A 522 -16.78 -15.77 26.69
CA LYS A 522 -16.49 -16.96 25.88
C LYS A 522 -15.41 -16.66 24.83
N PRO A 523 -14.47 -17.58 24.55
CA PRO A 523 -13.41 -17.37 23.55
C PRO A 523 -13.91 -17.06 22.13
N GLU A 524 -15.12 -17.54 21.78
CA GLU A 524 -15.74 -17.32 20.47
C GLU A 524 -16.30 -15.88 20.30
N ASP A 525 -16.70 -15.24 21.39
CA ASP A 525 -17.30 -13.89 21.39
C ASP A 525 -16.26 -12.76 21.57
N LEU A 526 -14.97 -13.08 21.75
CA LEU A 526 -13.91 -12.09 22.02
C LEU A 526 -13.63 -11.11 20.86
N SER A 527 -14.09 -11.42 19.64
CA SER A 527 -14.11 -10.47 18.52
C SER A 527 -15.37 -9.62 18.51
N ALA A 528 -16.52 -10.17 18.93
CA ALA A 528 -17.79 -9.45 19.06
C ALA A 528 -17.83 -8.51 20.28
N PHE A 529 -16.97 -8.73 21.27
CA PHE A 529 -16.70 -7.78 22.37
C PHE A 529 -16.30 -6.39 21.84
N ILE A 530 -15.57 -6.32 20.71
CA ILE A 530 -15.15 -5.05 20.12
C ILE A 530 -16.31 -4.48 19.31
N ASN A 531 -17.07 -3.60 19.97
CA ASN A 531 -18.22 -2.91 19.38
C ASN A 531 -17.78 -1.76 18.45
N ALA A 532 -17.08 -2.09 17.37
CA ALA A 532 -16.56 -1.11 16.40
C ALA A 532 -17.64 -0.34 15.60
N ALA A 533 -18.92 -0.58 15.88
CA ALA A 533 -20.05 0.16 15.30
C ALA A 533 -20.58 1.26 16.23
N GLU A 534 -20.54 1.06 17.56
CA GLU A 534 -21.02 2.04 18.56
C GLU A 534 -19.88 2.72 19.32
N TRP A 535 -18.68 2.14 19.35
CA TRP A 535 -17.48 2.76 19.91
C TRP A 535 -16.77 3.61 18.82
N PRO A 536 -16.72 4.95 18.96
CA PRO A 536 -16.06 5.82 17.97
C PRO A 536 -14.54 5.76 18.14
N LEU A 537 -13.92 4.68 17.65
CA LEU A 537 -12.47 4.56 17.53
C LEU A 537 -11.94 5.71 16.66
N SER A 538 -11.10 6.59 17.22
CA SER A 538 -10.56 7.73 16.49
C SER A 538 -9.69 7.27 15.30
N PRO A 539 -10.07 7.52 14.03
CA PRO A 539 -9.27 7.11 12.90
C PRO A 539 -8.04 8.02 12.79
N SER A 540 -6.86 7.44 12.99
CA SER A 540 -5.58 8.16 12.97
C SER A 540 -5.38 8.95 11.69
N ILE A 541 -4.89 10.18 11.82
CA ILE A 541 -4.77 11.13 10.71
C ILE A 541 -3.45 10.89 9.97
N GLY A 542 -3.42 9.92 9.06
CA GLY A 542 -2.24 9.69 8.22
C GLY A 542 -2.32 8.48 7.27
N PRO A 543 -1.25 8.25 6.49
CA PRO A 543 -1.10 7.08 5.64
C PRO A 543 -0.48 5.91 6.42
N GLY A 544 -1.33 5.01 6.94
CA GLY A 544 -0.88 3.77 7.58
C GLY A 544 -2.02 2.98 8.22
N PRO A 545 -1.83 1.70 8.55
CA PRO A 545 -2.77 0.95 9.36
C PRO A 545 -2.68 1.36 10.83
N THR A 546 -3.84 1.48 11.50
CA THR A 546 -3.92 1.71 12.94
C THR A 546 -3.93 0.38 13.70
N ILE A 547 -3.14 0.29 14.77
CA ILE A 547 -3.13 -0.80 15.74
C ILE A 547 -3.78 -0.27 17.02
N ASN A 548 -4.85 -0.93 17.46
CA ASN A 548 -5.66 -0.47 18.59
C ASN A 548 -5.30 -1.23 19.87
N PHE A 549 -5.10 -0.52 20.98
CA PHE A 549 -4.84 -1.08 22.30
C PHE A 549 -5.90 -0.61 23.28
N ILE A 550 -6.92 -1.45 23.52
CA ILE A 550 -7.99 -1.16 24.47
C ILE A 550 -7.58 -1.61 25.87
N LEU A 551 -7.57 -0.66 26.81
CA LEU A 551 -7.62 -0.93 28.24
C LEU A 551 -9.07 -0.84 28.70
N TYR A 552 -9.70 -1.98 28.99
CA TYR A 552 -11.08 -2.04 29.47
C TYR A 552 -11.11 -2.22 30.98
N VAL A 553 -11.82 -1.34 31.68
CA VAL A 553 -12.10 -1.46 33.11
C VAL A 553 -13.56 -1.85 33.28
N PRO A 554 -13.89 -3.06 33.76
CA PRO A 554 -15.27 -3.48 33.96
C PRO A 554 -15.93 -2.71 35.10
N ASP A 555 -17.27 -2.71 35.12
CA ASP A 555 -18.02 -2.16 36.24
C ASP A 555 -17.77 -2.94 37.53
N ALA A 556 -17.92 -2.29 38.70
CA ALA A 556 -17.74 -2.91 40.00
C ALA A 556 -18.69 -4.11 40.21
N ALA A 557 -19.89 -4.09 39.64
CA ALA A 557 -20.82 -5.23 39.68
C ALA A 557 -20.40 -6.41 38.77
N GLN A 558 -19.51 -6.17 37.81
CA GLN A 558 -19.03 -7.14 36.80
C GLN A 558 -17.53 -7.46 36.94
N SER A 559 -16.92 -7.09 38.06
CA SER A 559 -15.53 -7.41 38.41
C SER A 559 -15.47 -8.60 39.39
N PRO A 560 -14.51 -9.53 39.27
CA PRO A 560 -13.50 -9.62 38.21
C PRO A 560 -14.07 -10.21 36.91
N LEU A 561 -13.65 -9.66 35.78
CA LEU A 561 -13.95 -10.15 34.43
C LEU A 561 -12.73 -10.90 33.86
N VAL A 562 -12.95 -12.10 33.31
CA VAL A 562 -11.90 -12.97 32.73
C VAL A 562 -12.39 -13.69 31.47
N VAL A 563 -11.45 -14.18 30.65
CA VAL A 563 -11.77 -15.09 29.53
C VAL A 563 -12.00 -16.50 30.07
N LYS A 564 -13.12 -17.13 29.66
CA LYS A 564 -13.50 -18.50 30.03
C LYS A 564 -12.42 -19.52 29.60
N ASP A 565 -12.36 -20.64 30.32
CA ASP A 565 -11.38 -21.75 30.20
C ASP A 565 -9.90 -21.39 30.46
N SER A 566 -9.47 -20.17 30.14
CA SER A 566 -8.07 -19.71 30.24
C SER A 566 -7.79 -18.83 31.46
N LEU A 567 -8.85 -18.26 32.08
CA LEU A 567 -8.78 -17.22 33.12
C LEU A 567 -7.92 -16.00 32.74
N ALA A 568 -7.68 -15.80 31.44
CA ALA A 568 -6.82 -14.73 30.94
C ALA A 568 -7.52 -13.36 31.04
N THR A 569 -6.75 -12.33 31.37
CA THR A 569 -7.19 -10.93 31.39
C THR A 569 -6.83 -10.16 30.10
N SER A 570 -6.33 -10.82 29.06
CA SER A 570 -6.00 -10.15 27.80
C SER A 570 -6.03 -11.07 26.58
N TRP A 571 -6.27 -10.50 25.40
CA TRP A 571 -6.19 -11.21 24.12
C TRP A 571 -5.74 -10.29 22.97
N VAL A 572 -5.30 -10.89 21.87
CA VAL A 572 -4.90 -10.21 20.64
C VAL A 572 -5.91 -10.53 19.56
N VAL A 573 -6.44 -9.50 18.89
CA VAL A 573 -7.32 -9.66 17.73
C VAL A 573 -6.45 -9.58 16.46
N PRO A 574 -6.43 -10.63 15.63
CA PRO A 574 -5.59 -10.71 14.42
C PRO A 574 -5.73 -9.47 13.53
N GLN A 575 -4.59 -8.90 13.11
CA GLN A 575 -4.54 -7.78 12.16
C GLN A 575 -5.34 -6.53 12.59
N TRP A 576 -5.60 -6.34 13.89
CA TRP A 576 -6.37 -5.21 14.41
C TRP A 576 -5.74 -4.57 15.65
N GLY A 577 -5.30 -5.37 16.62
CA GLY A 577 -4.91 -4.82 17.93
C GLY A 577 -4.99 -5.81 19.08
N GLY A 578 -5.05 -5.28 20.30
CA GLY A 578 -5.12 -6.06 21.53
C GLY A 578 -6.02 -5.42 22.58
N VAL A 579 -6.55 -6.26 23.47
CA VAL A 579 -7.44 -5.87 24.57
C VAL A 579 -6.86 -6.38 25.88
N VAL A 580 -6.89 -5.55 26.92
CA VAL A 580 -6.51 -5.88 28.30
C VAL A 580 -7.64 -5.47 29.24
N LEU A 581 -8.04 -6.40 30.11
CA LEU A 581 -8.99 -6.20 31.21
C LEU A 581 -8.21 -5.81 32.47
N LEU A 582 -8.50 -4.63 33.03
CA LEU A 582 -7.94 -4.18 34.31
C LEU A 582 -9.01 -4.26 35.39
N ASN A 583 -9.04 -5.38 36.11
CA ASN A 583 -9.98 -5.61 37.21
C ASN A 583 -9.59 -4.77 38.45
N PRO A 584 -10.47 -3.88 38.96
CA PRO A 584 -10.14 -3.03 40.10
C PRO A 584 -10.03 -3.81 41.42
N SER A 585 -8.84 -3.75 42.03
CA SER A 585 -8.57 -4.31 43.36
C SER A 585 -9.50 -3.72 44.43
N ASN A 586 -10.13 -4.59 45.22
CA ASN A 586 -11.05 -4.24 46.33
C ASN A 586 -12.41 -3.63 45.93
N GLY A 587 -12.80 -3.61 44.65
CA GLY A 587 -14.14 -3.21 44.21
C GLY A 587 -14.45 -1.71 44.29
N THR A 588 -13.57 -0.89 44.87
CA THR A 588 -13.58 0.57 44.69
C THR A 588 -13.11 0.91 43.29
N GLN A 589 -13.98 1.47 42.46
CA GLN A 589 -13.57 2.12 41.21
C GLN A 589 -12.61 3.26 41.54
N LEU A 590 -11.51 3.34 40.79
CA LEU A 590 -10.54 4.42 40.89
C LEU A 590 -10.96 5.49 39.88
N GLN A 591 -11.17 6.73 40.34
CA GLN A 591 -11.48 7.87 39.44
C GLN A 591 -10.37 8.16 38.43
N HIS A 592 -9.13 7.79 38.79
CA HIS A 592 -7.92 8.04 38.03
C HIS A 592 -6.98 6.82 38.11
N LEU A 593 -6.47 6.36 36.96
CA LEU A 593 -5.49 5.27 36.88
C LEU A 593 -4.06 5.82 36.95
N SER A 594 -3.41 5.64 38.11
CA SER A 594 -2.02 6.04 38.32
C SER A 594 -1.04 5.16 37.54
N ARG A 595 0.15 5.70 37.26
CA ARG A 595 1.28 5.03 36.58
C ARG A 595 1.51 3.57 37.01
N ASP A 596 1.51 3.30 38.31
CA ASP A 596 1.75 1.95 38.86
C ASP A 596 0.66 0.94 38.46
N SER A 597 -0.61 1.37 38.37
CA SER A 597 -1.71 0.53 37.91
C SER A 597 -1.65 0.21 36.41
N LEU A 598 -0.97 1.06 35.64
CA LEU A 598 -0.78 0.90 34.19
C LEU A 598 0.40 -0.03 33.85
N GLN A 599 1.34 -0.29 34.79
CA GLN A 599 2.54 -1.09 34.53
C GLN A 599 2.22 -2.47 33.93
N ALA A 600 1.33 -3.25 34.55
CA ALA A 600 1.00 -4.59 34.07
C ALA A 600 0.29 -4.56 32.69
N PRO A 601 -0.76 -3.75 32.47
CA PRO A 601 -1.33 -3.56 31.13
C PRO A 601 -0.32 -3.13 30.06
N PHE A 602 0.60 -2.21 30.37
CA PHE A 602 1.56 -1.71 29.39
C PHE A 602 2.64 -2.74 29.04
N LEU A 603 3.11 -3.53 30.01
CA LEU A 603 3.95 -4.70 29.73
C LEU A 603 3.22 -5.73 28.86
N THR A 604 1.91 -5.93 29.05
CA THR A 604 1.09 -6.77 28.17
C THR A 604 1.00 -6.17 26.76
N PHE A 605 0.68 -4.88 26.62
CA PHE A 605 0.61 -4.20 25.31
C PHE A 605 1.95 -4.29 24.55
N SER A 606 3.11 -4.17 25.21
CA SER A 606 4.42 -4.36 24.58
C SER A 606 4.60 -5.77 23.98
N HIS A 607 4.14 -6.82 24.67
CA HIS A 607 4.14 -8.20 24.13
C HIS A 607 3.14 -8.40 22.99
N GLN A 608 1.98 -7.75 23.07
CA GLN A 608 0.96 -7.77 22.01
C GLN A 608 1.46 -7.03 20.76
N LEU A 609 2.12 -5.87 20.90
CA LEU A 609 2.74 -5.12 19.81
C LEU A 609 3.83 -5.94 19.10
N LEU A 610 4.74 -6.58 19.85
CA LEU A 610 5.74 -7.51 19.29
C LEU A 610 5.09 -8.63 18.47
N THR A 611 3.96 -9.16 18.95
CA THR A 611 3.21 -10.23 18.27
C THR A 611 2.51 -9.73 16.99
N LEU A 612 1.92 -8.52 17.03
CA LEU A 612 1.23 -7.88 15.92
C LEU A 612 2.19 -7.40 14.83
N LEU A 613 3.38 -6.92 15.19
CA LEU A 613 4.45 -6.59 14.24
C LEU A 613 5.14 -7.84 13.66
N GLY A 614 4.83 -9.04 14.18
CA GLY A 614 5.28 -10.32 13.64
C GLY A 614 6.69 -10.73 14.07
N ALA A 615 7.23 -10.17 15.16
CA ALA A 615 8.55 -10.54 15.68
C ALA A 615 8.61 -12.05 16.04
N PRO A 616 9.77 -12.72 15.87
CA PRO A 616 9.94 -14.11 16.30
C PRO A 616 9.75 -14.25 17.82
N SER A 617 9.55 -15.48 18.30
CA SER A 617 9.45 -15.78 19.75
C SER A 617 10.77 -16.24 20.37
N THR A 618 11.68 -16.78 19.56
CA THR A 618 12.98 -17.27 20.00
C THR A 618 14.11 -16.68 19.14
N PRO A 619 15.29 -16.39 19.72
CA PRO A 619 15.59 -16.38 21.14
C PRO A 619 14.88 -15.23 21.89
N ALA A 620 15.01 -15.17 23.22
CA ALA A 620 14.31 -14.17 24.05
C ALA A 620 14.80 -12.73 23.83
N ALA A 621 16.11 -12.55 23.58
CA ALA A 621 16.78 -11.26 23.46
C ALA A 621 16.17 -10.37 22.37
N LEU A 622 15.63 -9.21 22.76
CA LEU A 622 14.92 -8.29 21.85
C LEU A 622 15.78 -7.82 20.66
N PRO A 623 17.06 -7.44 20.80
CA PRO A 623 17.88 -6.99 19.68
C PRO A 623 18.03 -8.06 18.58
N PHE A 624 18.17 -9.34 18.95
CA PHE A 624 18.25 -10.44 17.99
C PHE A 624 16.92 -10.58 17.23
N ARG A 625 15.80 -10.59 17.96
CA ARG A 625 14.44 -10.69 17.38
C ARG A 625 14.15 -9.56 16.38
N LEU A 626 14.66 -8.35 16.65
CA LEU A 626 14.55 -7.21 15.74
C LEU A 626 15.41 -7.38 14.49
N GLN A 627 16.67 -7.82 14.60
CA GLN A 627 17.51 -8.10 13.43
C GLN A 627 16.91 -9.21 12.53
N THR A 628 16.40 -10.30 13.13
CA THR A 628 15.66 -11.35 12.42
C THR A 628 14.47 -10.75 11.68
N LEU A 629 13.72 -9.85 12.31
CA LEU A 629 12.57 -9.18 11.69
C LEU A 629 12.98 -8.26 10.53
N THR A 630 14.07 -7.47 10.64
CA THR A 630 14.62 -6.68 9.53
C THR A 630 14.82 -7.56 8.28
N ARG A 631 15.45 -8.73 8.43
CA ARG A 631 15.75 -9.65 7.32
C ARG A 631 14.47 -10.23 6.71
N ILE A 632 13.53 -10.65 7.55
CA ILE A 632 12.22 -11.17 7.11
C ILE A 632 11.42 -10.09 6.37
N ARG A 633 11.43 -8.84 6.84
CA ARG A 633 10.73 -7.72 6.18
C ARG A 633 11.40 -7.33 4.86
N ALA A 634 12.74 -7.26 4.80
CA ALA A 634 13.47 -7.00 3.55
C ALA A 634 13.17 -8.09 2.49
N ALA A 635 13.16 -9.37 2.89
CA ALA A 635 12.78 -10.49 2.03
C ALA A 635 11.32 -10.37 1.55
N SER A 636 10.39 -10.12 2.48
CA SER A 636 8.96 -10.04 2.19
C SER A 636 8.61 -8.87 1.27
N LEU A 637 9.27 -7.72 1.42
CA LEU A 637 9.04 -6.54 0.59
C LEU A 637 9.62 -6.71 -0.81
N LEU A 638 10.81 -7.29 -0.95
CA LEU A 638 11.40 -7.60 -2.26
C LEU A 638 10.50 -8.55 -3.07
N LEU A 639 9.96 -9.60 -2.44
CA LEU A 639 9.02 -10.54 -3.09
C LEU A 639 7.63 -9.92 -3.35
N SER A 640 7.19 -8.98 -2.52
CA SER A 640 5.91 -8.29 -2.73
C SER A 640 6.02 -7.31 -3.90
N ALA A 641 7.04 -6.46 -3.93
CA ALA A 641 7.28 -5.49 -4.99
C ALA A 641 7.50 -6.16 -6.35
N SER A 642 8.24 -7.28 -6.42
CA SER A 642 8.40 -8.04 -7.68
C SER A 642 7.09 -8.69 -8.13
N SER A 643 6.25 -9.19 -7.22
CA SER A 643 4.92 -9.72 -7.52
C SER A 643 3.96 -8.63 -8.01
N THR A 644 4.01 -7.43 -7.42
CA THR A 644 3.27 -6.24 -7.85
C THR A 644 3.71 -5.79 -9.25
N MET A 645 5.01 -5.78 -9.55
CA MET A 645 5.54 -5.53 -10.89
C MET A 645 5.07 -6.57 -11.92
N GLY A 646 5.10 -7.87 -11.59
CA GLY A 646 4.58 -8.92 -12.46
C GLY A 646 3.07 -8.81 -12.70
N SER A 647 2.32 -8.35 -11.69
CA SER A 647 0.89 -8.10 -11.79
C SER A 647 0.57 -6.90 -12.68
N LEU A 648 1.33 -5.80 -12.55
CA LEU A 648 1.25 -4.63 -13.43
C LEU A 648 1.61 -4.98 -14.88
N ALA A 649 2.66 -5.76 -15.10
CA ALA A 649 3.05 -6.24 -16.43
C ALA A 649 1.90 -6.97 -17.13
N ARG A 650 1.35 -8.01 -16.48
CA ARG A 650 0.22 -8.81 -16.97
C ARG A 650 -1.05 -7.97 -17.19
N LEU A 651 -1.30 -6.96 -16.35
CA LEU A 651 -2.40 -6.00 -16.54
C LEU A 651 -2.22 -5.18 -17.83
N THR A 652 -1.02 -4.65 -18.07
CA THR A 652 -0.73 -3.83 -19.26
C THR A 652 -0.64 -4.63 -20.58
N GLU A 653 -0.37 -5.93 -20.51
CA GLU A 653 -0.48 -6.84 -21.66
C GLU A 653 -1.94 -7.19 -21.99
N SER A 654 -2.73 -7.54 -20.97
CA SER A 654 -4.13 -7.98 -21.14
C SER A 654 -5.10 -6.85 -21.52
N LEU A 655 -4.80 -5.60 -21.15
CA LEU A 655 -5.67 -4.44 -21.39
C LEU A 655 -4.93 -3.36 -22.19
N PRO A 656 -4.81 -3.53 -23.53
CA PRO A 656 -3.94 -2.69 -24.34
C PRO A 656 -4.39 -1.22 -24.49
N SER A 657 -5.64 -0.92 -24.12
CA SER A 657 -6.28 0.40 -24.15
C SER A 657 -6.08 1.22 -22.86
N ILE A 658 -5.46 0.68 -21.82
CA ILE A 658 -5.16 1.43 -20.59
C ILE A 658 -4.14 2.56 -20.87
N PRO A 659 -4.37 3.80 -20.40
CA PRO A 659 -3.34 4.84 -20.42
C PRO A 659 -2.19 4.46 -19.49
N ILE A 660 -0.96 4.64 -19.95
CA ILE A 660 0.23 4.49 -19.09
C ILE A 660 0.90 5.87 -18.99
N PRO A 661 0.69 6.60 -17.88
CA PRO A 661 1.35 7.88 -17.62
C PRO A 661 2.87 7.80 -17.57
N ALA A 662 3.53 8.94 -17.75
CA ALA A 662 4.96 9.06 -17.53
C ALA A 662 5.36 8.89 -16.05
N THR A 663 4.46 9.20 -15.10
CA THR A 663 4.64 8.93 -13.66
C THR A 663 4.81 7.44 -13.39
N VAL A 664 3.89 6.61 -13.89
CA VAL A 664 3.95 5.13 -13.77
C VAL A 664 5.24 4.57 -14.36
N ALA A 665 5.67 5.06 -15.53
CA ALA A 665 6.93 4.62 -16.13
C ALA A 665 8.16 5.01 -15.30
N ALA A 666 8.16 6.18 -14.65
CA ALA A 666 9.21 6.58 -13.72
C ALA A 666 9.20 5.71 -12.45
N SER A 667 8.03 5.47 -11.84
CA SER A 667 7.86 4.62 -10.65
C SER A 667 8.25 3.16 -10.90
N VAL A 668 7.98 2.62 -12.11
CA VAL A 668 8.47 1.28 -12.50
C VAL A 668 9.99 1.27 -12.63
N ALA A 669 10.60 2.31 -13.20
CA ALA A 669 12.06 2.41 -13.33
C ALA A 669 12.77 2.55 -11.97
N THR A 670 12.24 3.35 -11.04
CA THR A 670 12.77 3.43 -9.67
C THR A 670 12.58 2.11 -8.93
N THR A 671 11.41 1.47 -9.05
CA THR A 671 11.15 0.14 -8.47
C THR A 671 12.18 -0.89 -8.91
N LEU A 672 12.44 -1.02 -10.21
CA LEU A 672 13.43 -1.99 -10.74
C LEU A 672 14.86 -1.66 -10.29
N SER A 673 15.21 -0.37 -10.20
CA SER A 673 16.51 0.06 -9.68
C SER A 673 16.68 -0.31 -8.20
N HIS A 674 15.71 0.00 -7.34
CA HIS A 674 15.79 -0.32 -5.92
C HIS A 674 15.62 -1.83 -5.63
N LEU A 675 14.86 -2.58 -6.43
CA LEU A 675 14.85 -4.05 -6.39
C LEU A 675 16.25 -4.63 -6.67
N THR A 676 16.96 -4.08 -7.65
CA THR A 676 18.34 -4.48 -7.98
C THR A 676 19.30 -4.20 -6.82
N SER A 677 19.26 -2.99 -6.27
CA SER A 677 20.05 -2.61 -5.10
C SER A 677 19.73 -3.49 -3.89
N ALA A 678 18.46 -3.66 -3.53
CA ALA A 678 18.03 -4.51 -2.41
C ALA A 678 18.55 -5.96 -2.57
N CYS A 679 18.48 -6.53 -3.78
CA CYS A 679 19.01 -7.86 -4.05
C CYS A 679 20.53 -7.95 -3.84
N GLU A 680 21.28 -6.93 -4.25
CA GLU A 680 22.72 -6.87 -4.00
C GLU A 680 23.04 -6.64 -2.51
N HIS A 681 22.31 -5.77 -1.83
CA HIS A 681 22.47 -5.51 -0.40
C HIS A 681 22.19 -6.78 0.45
N LEU A 682 21.18 -7.58 0.10
CA LEU A 682 20.96 -8.91 0.70
C LEU A 682 22.16 -9.85 0.45
N ARG A 683 22.60 -9.99 -0.82
CA ARG A 683 23.76 -10.83 -1.18
C ARG A 683 25.07 -10.42 -0.50
N ARG A 684 25.23 -9.14 -0.15
CA ARG A 684 26.37 -8.59 0.59
C ARG A 684 26.19 -8.64 2.12
N GLY A 685 25.04 -9.08 2.65
CA GLY A 685 24.76 -9.11 4.09
C GLY A 685 24.54 -7.73 4.73
N ARG A 686 24.14 -6.71 3.95
CA ARG A 686 23.77 -5.36 4.43
C ARG A 686 22.25 -5.26 4.51
N PHE A 687 21.65 -5.86 5.54
CA PHE A 687 20.21 -6.08 5.69
C PHE A 687 19.43 -4.79 5.97
N GLN A 688 20.00 -3.83 6.71
CA GLN A 688 19.31 -2.54 6.96
C GLN A 688 19.16 -1.73 5.66
N ALA A 689 20.22 -1.66 4.85
CA ALA A 689 20.17 -1.01 3.54
C ALA A 689 19.25 -1.76 2.56
N ALA A 690 19.26 -3.10 2.57
CA ALA A 690 18.31 -3.90 1.79
C ALA A 690 16.85 -3.63 2.19
N LEU A 691 16.56 -3.40 3.47
CA LEU A 691 15.22 -3.03 3.93
C LEU A 691 14.83 -1.62 3.44
N ALA A 692 15.75 -0.66 3.45
CA ALA A 692 15.51 0.70 2.96
C ALA A 692 15.20 0.72 1.44
N ASP A 693 16.01 0.04 0.62
CA ASP A 693 15.72 -0.10 -0.81
C ASP A 693 14.40 -0.85 -1.07
N ALA A 694 14.14 -1.95 -0.34
CA ALA A 694 12.89 -2.71 -0.50
C ALA A 694 11.63 -1.92 -0.10
N ARG A 695 11.71 -1.02 0.89
CA ARG A 695 10.63 -0.07 1.24
C ARG A 695 10.32 0.89 0.09
N ILE A 696 11.35 1.47 -0.52
CA ILE A 696 11.20 2.39 -1.66
C ILE A 696 10.62 1.65 -2.86
N ALA A 697 11.13 0.44 -3.15
CA ALA A 697 10.63 -0.41 -4.22
C ALA A 697 9.16 -0.78 -4.06
N GLU A 698 8.71 -1.23 -2.87
CA GLU A 698 7.30 -1.54 -2.62
C GLU A 698 6.41 -0.28 -2.72
N THR A 699 6.86 0.85 -2.18
CA THR A 699 6.08 2.10 -2.17
C THR A 699 5.85 2.63 -3.59
N GLU A 700 6.89 2.64 -4.44
CA GLU A 700 6.74 3.04 -5.85
C GLU A 700 6.03 1.94 -6.68
N ALA A 701 6.14 0.66 -6.30
CA ALA A 701 5.39 -0.42 -6.94
C ALA A 701 3.87 -0.27 -6.71
N GLU A 702 3.42 -0.16 -5.45
CA GLU A 702 2.01 0.06 -5.13
C GLU A 702 1.49 1.37 -5.75
N ARG A 703 2.27 2.46 -5.67
CA ARG A 703 1.95 3.74 -6.32
C ARG A 703 1.74 3.59 -7.83
N SER A 704 2.60 2.84 -8.51
CA SER A 704 2.50 2.62 -9.96
C SER A 704 1.30 1.75 -10.34
N PHE A 705 0.90 0.81 -9.48
CA PHE A 705 -0.22 -0.11 -9.70
C PHE A 705 -1.58 0.53 -9.40
N PHE A 706 -1.66 1.40 -8.38
CA PHE A 706 -2.88 2.09 -7.95
C PHE A 706 -3.01 3.53 -8.50
N GLU A 707 -2.20 3.92 -9.49
CA GLU A 707 -2.24 5.26 -10.09
C GLU A 707 -3.65 5.60 -10.64
N LYS A 708 -4.29 6.63 -10.07
CA LYS A 708 -5.72 6.96 -10.27
C LYS A 708 -6.12 7.14 -11.74
N SER A 709 -5.17 7.57 -12.60
CA SER A 709 -5.41 7.81 -14.02
C SER A 709 -5.48 6.54 -14.88
N MET A 710 -4.92 5.41 -14.42
CA MET A 710 -5.00 4.13 -15.14
C MET A 710 -6.42 3.54 -15.12
N VAL A 711 -7.07 3.58 -13.95
CA VAL A 711 -8.43 3.04 -13.75
C VAL A 711 -9.49 3.88 -14.45
N GLY A 712 -9.37 5.21 -14.39
CA GLY A 712 -10.43 6.14 -14.81
C GLY A 712 -10.80 6.14 -16.30
N GLN A 713 -9.92 5.66 -17.20
CA GLN A 713 -10.15 5.73 -18.65
C GLN A 713 -10.65 4.43 -19.30
N MET A 714 -10.71 3.33 -18.53
CA MET A 714 -11.25 2.03 -19.01
C MET A 714 -12.71 2.10 -19.49
N TYR A 715 -13.47 3.12 -19.09
CA TYR A 715 -14.88 3.30 -19.40
C TYR A 715 -15.20 3.81 -20.83
N PHE A 716 -14.19 4.04 -21.69
CA PHE A 716 -14.40 4.55 -23.05
C PHE A 716 -13.84 3.62 -24.15
N PRO A 717 -14.59 2.57 -24.55
CA PRO A 717 -14.26 1.74 -25.72
C PRO A 717 -14.08 2.56 -27.00
N ASP A 718 -13.16 2.16 -27.89
CA ASP A 718 -12.95 2.84 -29.18
C ASP A 718 -14.20 2.83 -30.07
N GLU A 719 -15.06 1.83 -29.90
CA GLU A 719 -16.39 1.73 -30.52
C GLU A 719 -17.27 2.95 -30.19
N HIS A 720 -17.23 3.42 -28.93
CA HIS A 720 -17.98 4.60 -28.49
C HIS A 720 -17.38 5.88 -29.09
N LYS A 721 -16.05 5.96 -29.26
CA LYS A 721 -15.39 7.08 -29.96
C LYS A 721 -15.88 7.15 -31.41
N VAL A 722 -15.90 6.02 -32.12
CA VAL A 722 -16.41 5.94 -33.50
C VAL A 722 -17.89 6.33 -33.59
N ALA A 723 -18.73 5.86 -32.65
CA ALA A 723 -20.15 6.20 -32.59
C ALA A 723 -20.41 7.69 -32.42
N VAL A 724 -19.58 8.41 -31.66
CA VAL A 724 -19.67 9.88 -31.49
C VAL A 724 -19.26 10.64 -32.75
N TYR A 725 -18.25 10.17 -33.50
CA TYR A 725 -17.81 10.86 -34.73
C TYR A 725 -18.66 10.53 -35.97
N LEU A 726 -19.35 9.39 -36.01
CA LEU A 726 -20.11 8.93 -37.18
C LEU A 726 -21.18 9.93 -37.68
N PRO A 727 -22.00 10.58 -36.82
CA PRO A 727 -23.01 11.55 -37.26
C PRO A 727 -22.41 12.82 -37.87
N LEU A 728 -21.21 13.23 -37.41
CA LEU A 728 -20.52 14.42 -37.88
C LEU A 728 -19.80 14.17 -39.22
N LEU A 729 -19.14 13.01 -39.35
CA LEU A 729 -18.35 12.65 -40.52
C LEU A 729 -19.18 12.08 -41.68
N GLY A 730 -20.28 11.38 -41.38
CA GLY A 730 -21.13 10.72 -42.40
C GLY A 730 -21.64 11.66 -43.51
N PRO A 731 -22.27 12.81 -43.19
CA PRO A 731 -22.80 13.75 -44.18
C PRO A 731 -21.76 14.35 -45.12
N ILE A 732 -20.50 14.47 -44.68
CA ILE A 732 -19.38 15.03 -45.45
C ILE A 732 -18.64 13.92 -46.22
N GLY A 733 -18.41 12.78 -45.58
CA GLY A 733 -17.66 11.65 -46.13
C GLY A 733 -18.38 10.93 -47.26
N VAL A 734 -19.69 10.67 -47.14
CA VAL A 734 -20.45 9.93 -48.16
C VAL A 734 -20.44 10.64 -49.53
N PRO A 735 -20.70 11.96 -49.64
CA PRO A 735 -20.56 12.67 -50.92
C PRO A 735 -19.13 12.66 -51.49
N LEU A 736 -18.09 12.79 -50.64
CA LEU A 736 -16.69 12.79 -51.06
C LEU A 736 -16.24 11.41 -51.59
N ILE A 737 -16.66 10.32 -50.95
CA ILE A 737 -16.39 8.94 -51.38
C ILE A 737 -17.13 8.63 -52.69
N VAL A 738 -18.42 8.97 -52.78
CA VAL A 738 -19.21 8.78 -54.01
C VAL A 738 -18.66 9.64 -55.17
N GLY A 739 -18.18 10.85 -54.89
CA GLY A 739 -17.49 11.71 -55.85
C GLY A 739 -16.20 11.07 -56.36
N LEU A 740 -15.33 10.63 -55.45
CA LEU A 740 -14.06 9.97 -55.79
C LEU A 740 -14.29 8.69 -56.61
N LEU A 741 -15.21 7.81 -56.20
CA LEU A 741 -15.52 6.57 -56.90
C LEU A 741 -16.05 6.80 -58.32
N LYS A 742 -16.88 7.83 -58.53
CA LYS A 742 -17.37 8.20 -59.87
C LYS A 742 -16.23 8.69 -60.77
N GLU A 743 -15.34 9.54 -60.25
CA GLU A 743 -14.25 10.11 -61.04
C GLU A 743 -13.11 9.10 -61.31
N VAL A 744 -12.83 8.18 -60.37
CA VAL A 744 -11.94 7.04 -60.59
C VAL A 744 -12.50 6.09 -61.65
N LYS A 745 -13.81 5.77 -61.62
CA LYS A 745 -14.44 4.96 -62.68
C LYS A 745 -14.34 5.63 -64.07
N LYS A 746 -14.58 6.94 -64.17
CA LYS A 746 -14.34 7.71 -65.40
C LYS A 746 -12.88 7.66 -65.86
N ALA A 747 -11.92 7.85 -64.95
CA ALA A 747 -10.49 7.82 -65.27
C ALA A 747 -10.03 6.43 -65.77
N ILE A 748 -10.57 5.35 -65.20
CA ILE A 748 -10.36 3.98 -65.68
C ILE A 748 -10.98 3.78 -67.08
N ALA A 749 -12.19 4.30 -67.32
CA ALA A 749 -12.82 4.25 -68.64
C ALA A 749 -11.99 5.02 -69.70
N LEU A 750 -11.50 6.22 -69.39
CA LEU A 750 -10.59 6.98 -70.26
C LEU A 750 -9.27 6.23 -70.54
N ARG A 751 -8.71 5.56 -69.53
CA ARG A 751 -7.50 4.72 -69.69
C ARG A 751 -7.75 3.46 -70.52
N LYS A 752 -8.96 2.88 -70.49
CA LYS A 752 -9.36 1.80 -71.40
C LYS A 752 -9.57 2.29 -72.84
N ALA A 753 -10.22 3.44 -73.03
CA ALA A 753 -10.36 4.05 -74.35
C ALA A 753 -9.00 4.37 -75.00
N ARG A 754 -8.03 4.90 -74.21
CA ARG A 754 -6.62 5.09 -74.60
C ARG A 754 -5.77 3.81 -74.70
N LYS A 755 -6.39 2.63 -74.63
CA LYS A 755 -5.79 1.32 -74.93
C LYS A 755 -6.55 0.55 -76.02
N ALA A 756 -7.61 1.15 -76.57
CA ALA A 756 -8.40 0.62 -77.69
C ALA A 756 -8.21 1.46 -78.98
N HIS A 757 -7.47 2.57 -78.85
CA HIS A 757 -6.66 3.20 -79.88
C HIS A 757 -5.19 2.97 -79.53
#